data_AF-A0A3A8L1G2-F1
#
_entry.id   AF-A0A3A8L1G2-F1
#
_cell.length_a   1.000
_cell.length_b   1.000
_cell.length_c   1.000
_cell.angle_alpha   90.00
_cell.angle_beta   90.00
_cell.angle_gamma   90.00
#
_symmetry.space_group_name_H-M   'P 1'
#
loop_
_entity.id
_entity.type
_entity.pdbx_description
1 polymer ?
#
loop_
_entity_poly.entity_id
_entity_poly.type
_entity_poly.pdbx_seq_one_letter_code
_entity_poly.pdbx_strand_id
1 'polypeptide(L)'
;MPHTEPGHGEGSSSTALPRVHDAPENAPPMRLFLMAAAVCGLWVTGCKKDELKAGALNVRVSHDTFQQGCIIVTVRDAADASRSATTQVALTPASPNPVQIAVFRQEGWGTLLNVQAEAREVSCSGAQLNTVATTSEQVPEKGSLDVPLAIDAVDEDGDGYVKTAQGGTDCDDRIGSATVNPAAPETCDGTDNNCADGESDATDKKTWYVDADSDSYGSTEVKSCNQPSGTVARGDDCNDAEGSIRPGQSELRCDGKDDNCNTLVDEEFGVGNDCPAELSCPGKLACGSGPNQTQCNRIQDPVSWFVDDDGDGFSGTDVGLGCVSPKPGGVASSQDCDESSTYVRSGLAESCDRMDNDCANGVDNGITCDTSPASWSTASGSGSTPDWDAVATYGENGTWLAGNNVLTRIEGSTVVAVTCAGDWKAAWSSKDGRVIVVGANGKLATASRVDTQCYVKSGPDTGGGDSLNGVTGLDTTGIDPTAYAVSSTGKIYRWSPPYDTSTVEVVATVAANLRAIHLATKLETMIAVGIVNSSTSGAFRFDPGTGGWISEAMPSNTTGDIRGVHVLSDRYAYAVGDNGQVFERAMGRWTQLPKLNQPNSSSSANVLDVVAYSHKAIYAVTNMGEVAFYDGTGWTNPFEGTKTLNSIDGVLPTRIVAAGQDGTLVNWPKVP
;
A
#
# COMPACT_ATOMS: atom_id res chain seq x y z
N MET A 1 0.20 -34.38 27.19
CA MET A 1 -0.16 -35.79 27.47
C MET A 1 0.23 -36.10 28.90
N PRO A 2 -0.59 -36.87 29.63
CA PRO A 2 -1.01 -36.45 30.96
C PRO A 2 -0.52 -37.36 32.11
N HIS A 3 -0.69 -36.80 33.32
CA HIS A 3 -1.15 -37.44 34.56
C HIS A 3 -0.32 -38.54 35.27
N THR A 4 -0.25 -38.29 36.59
CA THR A 4 -0.42 -39.21 37.73
C THR A 4 0.75 -40.05 38.23
N GLU A 5 1.13 -39.75 39.49
CA GLU A 5 1.70 -40.70 40.46
C GLU A 5 0.83 -41.96 40.63
N PRO A 6 1.37 -43.04 41.22
CA PRO A 6 1.02 -43.29 42.63
C PRO A 6 2.10 -44.00 43.50
N GLY A 7 2.15 -43.66 44.79
CA GLY A 7 1.86 -44.59 45.90
C GLY A 7 2.87 -45.66 46.38
N HIS A 8 3.26 -45.50 47.66
CA HIS A 8 3.37 -46.51 48.75
C HIS A 8 4.55 -47.52 48.87
N GLY A 9 4.95 -47.73 50.14
CA GLY A 9 5.73 -48.88 50.67
C GLY A 9 6.78 -48.43 51.71
N GLU A 10 6.49 -48.39 53.01
CA GLU A 10 6.60 -49.46 54.05
C GLU A 10 8.02 -49.72 54.63
N GLY A 11 8.07 -49.88 55.97
CA GLY A 11 9.12 -50.61 56.72
C GLY A 11 10.02 -49.76 57.63
N SER A 12 9.74 -49.59 58.94
CA SER A 12 9.93 -50.54 60.07
C SER A 12 11.34 -50.58 60.68
N SER A 13 11.45 -50.25 61.98
CA SER A 13 12.27 -50.90 63.03
C SER A 13 12.57 -49.89 64.17
N SER A 14 11.87 -49.92 65.31
CA SER A 14 12.06 -50.79 66.50
C SER A 14 13.29 -50.44 67.36
N THR A 15 13.05 -49.97 68.60
CA THR A 15 13.58 -50.44 69.92
C THR A 15 13.17 -49.43 71.01
N ALA A 16 12.14 -49.66 71.83
CA ALA A 16 12.07 -50.49 73.05
C ALA A 16 12.80 -49.90 74.29
N LEU A 17 12.00 -49.31 75.19
CA LEU A 17 12.30 -48.94 76.59
C LEU A 17 12.19 -50.17 77.51
N PRO A 18 12.86 -50.17 78.69
CA PRO A 18 12.38 -50.91 79.85
C PRO A 18 11.95 -49.96 80.97
N ARG A 19 10.84 -50.33 81.62
CA ARG A 19 10.31 -49.84 82.90
C ARG A 19 10.44 -51.03 83.89
N VAL A 20 10.58 -50.79 85.20
CA VAL A 20 9.92 -51.54 86.31
C VAL A 20 10.47 -51.17 87.71
N HIS A 21 9.53 -50.78 88.60
CA HIS A 21 9.36 -51.00 90.06
C HIS A 21 10.56 -50.82 91.05
N ASP A 22 10.45 -50.29 92.29
CA ASP A 22 9.41 -50.22 93.33
C ASP A 22 9.67 -49.06 94.33
N ALA A 23 8.63 -48.65 95.08
CA ALA A 23 8.68 -47.68 96.19
C ALA A 23 8.67 -48.38 97.58
N PRO A 24 8.94 -47.63 98.67
CA PRO A 24 8.04 -47.74 99.84
C PRO A 24 7.63 -46.39 100.46
N GLU A 25 6.50 -46.43 101.16
CA GLU A 25 5.66 -45.34 101.69
C GLU A 25 6.19 -44.61 102.95
N ASN A 26 5.94 -43.29 103.02
CA ASN A 26 5.19 -42.57 104.09
C ASN A 26 5.76 -41.17 104.46
N ALA A 27 5.25 -40.12 103.81
CA ALA A 27 4.99 -38.78 104.35
C ALA A 27 4.06 -38.02 103.37
N PRO A 28 3.07 -37.21 103.82
CA PRO A 28 2.23 -36.46 102.88
C PRO A 28 3.06 -35.34 102.22
N PRO A 29 3.00 -35.18 100.89
CA PRO A 29 3.90 -34.30 100.15
C PRO A 29 3.50 -32.82 100.29
N MET A 30 4.43 -31.98 100.72
CA MET A 30 4.27 -30.51 100.65
C MET A 30 4.64 -30.07 99.22
N ARG A 31 3.63 -29.76 98.41
CA ARG A 31 3.79 -29.38 97.01
C ARG A 31 4.25 -27.92 96.90
N LEU A 32 5.22 -27.66 96.01
CA LEU A 32 5.59 -26.30 95.63
C LEU A 32 4.41 -25.61 94.93
N PHE A 33 4.02 -24.45 95.45
CA PHE A 33 3.25 -23.46 94.70
C PHE A 33 4.06 -22.18 94.61
N LEU A 34 4.63 -21.88 93.44
CA LEU A 34 4.94 -20.51 93.10
C LEU A 34 3.63 -19.90 92.59
N MET A 35 2.98 -19.09 93.41
CA MET A 35 1.80 -18.33 92.98
C MET A 35 2.22 -16.89 92.75
N ALA A 36 2.21 -16.46 91.49
CA ALA A 36 2.20 -15.06 91.14
C ALA A 36 0.77 -14.55 91.31
N ALA A 37 0.53 -13.69 92.30
CA ALA A 37 -0.77 -13.07 92.51
C ALA A 37 -0.79 -11.71 91.80
N ALA A 38 -1.06 -11.72 90.50
CA ALA A 38 -1.46 -10.50 89.79
C ALA A 38 -2.99 -10.36 89.95
N VAL A 39 -3.42 -9.28 90.58
CA VAL A 39 -4.82 -8.93 90.91
C VAL A 39 -5.32 -9.44 92.28
N CYS A 40 -5.56 -8.45 93.14
CA CYS A 40 -6.16 -8.54 94.46
C CYS A 40 -7.55 -9.20 94.38
N GLY A 41 -7.78 -10.22 95.23
CA GLY A 41 -9.13 -10.64 95.63
C GLY A 41 -9.80 -11.73 94.79
N LEU A 42 -9.20 -12.92 94.63
CA LEU A 42 -9.93 -14.14 94.29
C LEU A 42 -9.51 -15.27 95.23
N TRP A 43 -10.49 -15.78 95.98
CA TRP A 43 -10.34 -16.89 96.91
C TRP A 43 -9.91 -18.15 96.17
N VAL A 44 -8.77 -18.73 96.58
CA VAL A 44 -8.27 -20.01 96.04
C VAL A 44 -9.24 -21.13 96.42
N THR A 45 -10.14 -21.51 95.50
CA THR A 45 -10.88 -22.78 95.56
C THR A 45 -9.92 -23.91 95.18
N GLY A 46 -9.10 -24.34 96.15
CA GLY A 46 -8.17 -25.45 95.98
C GLY A 46 -7.22 -25.75 97.15
N CYS A 47 -6.98 -24.81 98.08
CA CYS A 47 -6.12 -25.05 99.25
C CYS A 47 -6.92 -25.54 100.46
N LYS A 48 -6.52 -26.66 101.06
CA LYS A 48 -7.09 -27.11 102.33
C LYS A 48 -6.69 -26.13 103.43
N LYS A 49 -7.65 -25.77 104.29
CA LYS A 49 -7.54 -24.75 105.36
C LYS A 49 -6.41 -24.98 106.39
N ASP A 50 -5.72 -26.13 106.35
CA ASP A 50 -4.59 -26.49 107.22
C ASP A 50 -3.19 -26.26 106.61
N GLU A 51 -3.07 -25.93 105.31
CA GLU A 51 -1.76 -25.70 104.65
C GLU A 51 -1.20 -24.27 104.81
N LEU A 52 -1.98 -23.34 105.37
CA LEU A 52 -1.59 -21.93 105.60
C LEU A 52 -0.76 -21.70 106.89
N LYS A 53 -0.22 -22.76 107.51
CA LYS A 53 0.60 -22.66 108.75
C LYS A 53 2.12 -22.75 108.52
N ALA A 54 2.57 -23.02 107.30
CA ALA A 54 3.99 -23.00 106.93
C ALA A 54 4.45 -21.57 106.60
N GLY A 55 5.67 -21.20 106.98
CA GLY A 55 6.21 -19.88 106.63
C GLY A 55 6.66 -19.78 105.17
N ALA A 56 6.63 -18.56 104.63
CA ALA A 56 6.89 -18.26 103.22
C ALA A 56 7.72 -16.98 103.05
N LEU A 57 8.40 -16.85 101.92
CA LEU A 57 8.95 -15.57 101.47
C LEU A 57 7.92 -14.89 100.57
N ASN A 58 7.65 -13.61 100.81
CA ASN A 58 6.89 -12.74 99.92
C ASN A 58 7.89 -11.91 99.12
N VAL A 59 8.30 -12.42 97.96
CA VAL A 59 9.26 -11.76 97.08
C VAL A 59 8.55 -10.62 96.37
N ARG A 60 9.02 -9.38 96.58
CA ARG A 60 8.46 -8.15 96.01
C ARG A 60 9.47 -7.57 95.05
N VAL A 61 9.23 -7.72 93.75
CA VAL A 61 10.12 -7.23 92.70
C VAL A 61 9.61 -5.90 92.16
N SER A 62 10.32 -4.82 92.45
CA SER A 62 10.08 -3.49 91.87
C SER A 62 10.65 -3.40 90.46
N HIS A 63 9.88 -2.77 89.56
CA HIS A 63 10.19 -2.70 88.12
C HIS A 63 9.81 -1.33 87.53
N ASP A 64 10.22 -0.26 88.23
CA ASP A 64 9.70 1.11 88.09
C ASP A 64 9.36 1.56 86.67
N THR A 65 10.35 1.71 85.79
CA THR A 65 10.18 2.14 84.41
C THR A 65 9.99 0.97 83.44
N PHE A 66 10.27 -0.26 83.87
CA PHE A 66 10.07 -1.47 83.06
C PHE A 66 8.61 -1.94 83.11
N GLN A 67 7.80 -1.45 82.16
CA GLN A 67 6.34 -1.62 82.19
C GLN A 67 5.84 -2.81 81.37
N GLN A 68 6.63 -3.31 80.42
CA GLN A 68 6.26 -4.43 79.54
C GLN A 68 7.43 -5.40 79.37
N GLY A 69 7.14 -6.70 79.43
CA GLY A 69 8.18 -7.74 79.36
C GLY A 69 7.90 -8.90 80.29
N CYS A 70 8.92 -9.39 80.98
CA CYS A 70 8.80 -10.52 81.89
C CYS A 70 9.82 -10.48 83.01
N ILE A 71 9.36 -10.68 84.24
CA ILE A 71 10.21 -10.92 85.39
C ILE A 71 10.32 -12.43 85.62
N ILE A 72 11.55 -12.93 85.62
CA ILE A 72 11.85 -14.33 85.92
C ILE A 72 12.44 -14.39 87.32
N VAL A 73 11.73 -15.05 88.24
CA VAL A 73 12.24 -15.28 89.59
C VAL A 73 12.64 -16.74 89.75
N THR A 74 13.93 -16.94 89.99
CA THR A 74 14.52 -18.24 90.30
C THR A 74 14.91 -18.29 91.76
N VAL A 75 14.43 -19.29 92.46
CA VAL A 75 14.78 -19.58 93.84
C VAL A 75 15.62 -20.84 93.87
N ARG A 76 16.75 -20.81 94.57
CA ARG A 76 17.67 -21.94 94.73
C ARG A 76 17.92 -22.23 96.20
N ASP A 77 18.03 -23.49 96.54
CA ASP A 77 18.53 -23.92 97.85
C ASP A 77 19.99 -23.48 98.02
N ALA A 78 20.32 -22.82 99.13
CA ALA A 78 21.67 -22.31 99.36
C ALA A 78 22.71 -23.41 99.63
N ALA A 79 22.30 -24.59 100.11
CA ALA A 79 23.16 -25.74 100.38
C ALA A 79 23.29 -26.68 99.16
N ASP A 80 22.31 -26.68 98.25
CA ASP A 80 22.31 -27.50 97.04
C ASP A 80 21.65 -26.77 95.85
N ALA A 81 22.46 -26.06 95.06
CA ALA A 81 21.98 -25.24 93.94
C ALA A 81 21.28 -26.04 92.81
N SER A 82 21.37 -27.38 92.80
CA SER A 82 20.62 -28.24 91.88
C SER A 82 19.11 -28.26 92.20
N ARG A 83 18.75 -27.87 93.43
CA ARG A 83 17.37 -27.71 93.88
C ARG A 83 16.95 -26.28 93.61
N SER A 84 16.29 -26.09 92.47
CA SER A 84 15.82 -24.78 92.02
C SER A 84 14.39 -24.83 91.53
N ALA A 85 13.69 -23.71 91.68
CA ALA A 85 12.38 -23.49 91.12
C ALA A 85 12.31 -22.10 90.49
N THR A 86 11.71 -22.02 89.31
CA THR A 86 11.61 -20.78 88.56
C THR A 86 10.15 -20.50 88.24
N THR A 87 9.74 -19.25 88.42
CA THR A 87 8.46 -18.73 87.93
C THR A 87 8.72 -17.54 87.02
N GLN A 88 7.81 -17.33 86.08
CA GLN A 88 7.83 -16.21 85.15
C GLN A 88 6.56 -15.40 85.35
N VAL A 89 6.70 -14.08 85.42
CA VAL A 89 5.59 -13.14 85.49
C VAL A 89 5.68 -12.22 84.30
N ALA A 90 4.77 -12.39 83.34
CA ALA A 90 4.63 -11.46 82.23
C ALA A 90 4.16 -10.11 82.77
N LEU A 91 4.87 -9.05 82.40
CA LEU A 91 4.51 -7.68 82.67
C LEU A 91 3.73 -7.10 81.49
N THR A 92 2.69 -6.38 81.84
CA THR A 92 1.93 -5.48 80.97
C THR A 92 1.89 -4.10 81.65
N PRO A 93 1.61 -2.99 80.93
CA PRO A 93 1.55 -1.66 81.54
C PRO A 93 0.56 -1.52 82.71
N ALA A 94 -0.41 -2.44 82.82
CA ALA A 94 -1.36 -2.49 83.95
C ALA A 94 -0.88 -3.35 85.15
N SER A 95 0.33 -3.90 85.08
CA SER A 95 0.87 -4.79 86.12
C SER A 95 1.20 -4.02 87.39
N PRO A 96 0.93 -4.61 88.57
CA PRO A 96 1.21 -3.94 89.84
C PRO A 96 2.72 -3.85 90.09
N ASN A 97 3.20 -2.67 90.48
CA ASN A 97 4.56 -2.47 90.98
C ASN A 97 4.53 -2.26 92.51
N PRO A 98 5.20 -3.11 93.33
CA PRO A 98 5.99 -4.27 92.94
C PRO A 98 5.13 -5.50 92.62
N VAL A 99 5.63 -6.37 91.73
CA VAL A 99 5.08 -7.71 91.50
C VAL A 99 5.37 -8.57 92.73
N GLN A 100 4.37 -9.33 93.18
CA GLN A 100 4.46 -10.17 94.38
C GLN A 100 4.43 -11.65 94.04
N ILE A 101 5.42 -12.39 94.54
CA ILE A 101 5.57 -13.83 94.33
C ILE A 101 5.73 -14.50 95.69
N ALA A 102 4.77 -15.37 96.03
CA ALA A 102 4.84 -16.18 97.23
C ALA A 102 5.73 -17.40 96.98
N VAL A 103 6.76 -17.58 97.83
CA VAL A 103 7.70 -18.69 97.78
C VAL A 103 7.56 -19.53 99.04
N PHE A 104 7.11 -20.77 98.88
CA PHE A 104 7.00 -21.75 99.96
C PHE A 104 8.16 -22.75 99.87
N ARG A 105 8.72 -23.13 101.03
CA ARG A 105 9.82 -24.10 101.12
C ARG A 105 9.36 -25.48 100.63
N GLN A 106 10.17 -26.14 99.80
CA GLN A 106 9.92 -27.51 99.34
C GLN A 106 10.46 -28.56 100.32
N GLU A 107 9.90 -29.77 100.23
CA GLU A 107 10.44 -30.94 100.89
C GLU A 107 11.88 -31.21 100.43
N GLY A 108 12.77 -31.50 101.38
CA GLY A 108 14.20 -31.70 101.13
C GLY A 108 15.03 -30.41 101.10
N TRP A 109 14.46 -29.24 100.82
CA TRP A 109 15.21 -27.98 100.80
C TRP A 109 15.57 -27.51 102.22
N GLY A 110 16.69 -26.82 102.40
CA GLY A 110 17.11 -26.09 103.59
C GLY A 110 16.26 -24.83 103.85
N THR A 111 16.55 -24.13 104.95
CA THR A 111 15.82 -22.91 105.34
C THR A 111 16.35 -21.63 104.69
N LEU A 112 17.58 -21.64 104.17
CA LEU A 112 18.19 -20.50 103.50
C LEU A 112 18.02 -20.64 101.98
N LEU A 113 17.35 -19.68 101.36
CA LEU A 113 17.06 -19.66 99.93
C LEU A 113 17.73 -18.47 99.25
N ASN A 114 18.39 -18.72 98.12
CA ASN A 114 18.90 -17.70 97.23
C ASN A 114 17.81 -17.35 96.22
N VAL A 115 17.31 -16.11 96.25
CA VAL A 115 16.31 -15.58 95.34
C VAL A 115 17.01 -14.71 94.32
N GLN A 116 16.78 -14.98 93.03
CA GLN A 116 17.30 -14.24 91.89
C GLN A 116 16.12 -13.77 91.03
N ALA A 117 16.05 -12.49 90.73
CA ALA A 117 15.11 -11.92 89.77
C ALA A 117 15.89 -11.39 88.56
N GLU A 118 15.43 -11.73 87.36
CA GLU A 118 15.95 -11.25 86.09
C GLU A 118 14.79 -10.71 85.25
N ALA A 119 15.09 -9.85 84.28
CA ALA A 119 14.09 -9.30 83.37
C ALA A 119 14.37 -9.68 81.91
N ARG A 120 13.30 -9.84 81.14
CA ARG A 120 13.32 -10.00 79.68
C ARG A 120 12.35 -9.02 79.05
N GLU A 121 12.82 -8.21 78.11
CA GLU A 121 11.99 -7.22 77.40
C GLU A 121 10.90 -7.88 76.55
N VAL A 122 9.81 -7.15 76.28
CA VAL A 122 8.63 -7.53 75.46
C VAL A 122 7.84 -8.76 75.94
N SER A 123 8.50 -9.90 76.19
CA SER A 123 7.89 -11.17 76.59
C SER A 123 8.88 -12.07 77.36
N CYS A 124 8.39 -13.17 77.94
CA CYS A 124 9.26 -14.14 78.63
C CYS A 124 10.22 -14.91 77.71
N SER A 125 10.06 -14.79 76.39
CA SER A 125 10.99 -15.28 75.36
C SER A 125 11.91 -14.21 74.79
N GLY A 126 11.74 -12.94 75.19
CA GLY A 126 12.53 -11.81 74.70
C GLY A 126 13.97 -11.81 75.21
N ALA A 127 14.75 -10.81 74.78
CA ALA A 127 16.15 -10.68 75.15
C ALA A 127 16.28 -10.56 76.67
N GLN A 128 17.31 -11.21 77.21
CA GLN A 128 17.60 -11.14 78.64
C GLN A 128 18.37 -9.87 78.95
N LEU A 129 17.78 -9.04 79.81
CA LEU A 129 18.42 -7.84 80.29
C LEU A 129 19.59 -8.21 81.22
N ASN A 130 20.60 -7.36 81.24
CA ASN A 130 21.78 -7.47 82.09
C ASN A 130 21.46 -7.24 83.58
N THR A 131 20.23 -6.82 83.88
CA THR A 131 19.76 -6.52 85.22
C THR A 131 19.32 -7.79 85.96
N VAL A 132 20.11 -8.16 86.97
CA VAL A 132 19.86 -9.31 87.84
C VAL A 132 19.90 -8.85 89.30
N ALA A 133 18.82 -9.07 90.03
CA ALA A 133 18.72 -8.77 91.46
C ALA A 133 18.75 -10.06 92.27
N THR A 134 19.72 -10.20 93.18
CA THR A 134 19.86 -11.41 94.01
C THR A 134 19.84 -11.08 95.50
N THR A 135 19.21 -11.94 96.30
CA THR A 135 19.30 -11.90 97.76
C THR A 135 19.24 -13.31 98.36
N SER A 136 19.64 -13.46 99.61
CA SER A 136 19.62 -14.73 100.33
C SER A 136 18.89 -14.56 101.65
N GLU A 137 17.75 -15.24 101.80
CA GLU A 137 16.86 -15.04 102.94
C GLU A 137 16.44 -16.36 103.59
N GLN A 138 16.25 -16.33 104.91
CA GLN A 138 15.77 -17.48 105.66
C GLN A 138 14.23 -17.53 105.67
N VAL A 139 13.66 -18.65 105.25
CA VAL A 139 12.21 -18.86 105.29
C VAL A 139 11.76 -18.96 106.75
N PRO A 140 10.82 -18.11 107.22
CA PRO A 140 10.36 -18.14 108.60
C PRO A 140 9.63 -19.46 108.91
N GLU A 141 9.58 -19.85 110.19
CA GLU A 141 8.84 -21.07 110.59
C GLU A 141 7.32 -20.89 110.49
N LYS A 142 6.81 -19.65 110.68
CA LYS A 142 5.40 -19.26 110.54
C LYS A 142 5.30 -17.81 110.02
N GLY A 143 4.27 -17.50 109.23
CA GLY A 143 4.05 -16.16 108.66
C GLY A 143 4.83 -15.91 107.36
N SER A 144 4.85 -14.67 106.90
CA SER A 144 5.55 -14.28 105.67
C SER A 144 6.69 -13.29 105.97
N LEU A 145 7.85 -13.50 105.36
CA LEU A 145 8.95 -12.52 105.34
C LEU A 145 8.95 -11.80 103.99
N ASP A 146 8.90 -10.48 104.01
CA ASP A 146 8.98 -9.69 102.79
C ASP A 146 10.42 -9.58 102.28
N VAL A 147 10.63 -9.92 101.01
CA VAL A 147 11.95 -9.92 100.36
C VAL A 147 11.93 -8.93 99.19
N PRO A 148 12.42 -7.69 99.39
CA PRO A 148 12.45 -6.69 98.33
C PRO A 148 13.59 -6.96 97.34
N LEU A 149 13.26 -6.96 96.05
CA LEU A 149 14.20 -6.96 94.93
C LEU A 149 13.82 -5.82 93.98
N ALA A 150 14.79 -5.24 93.28
CA ALA A 150 14.54 -4.19 92.30
C ALA A 150 15.28 -4.50 91.00
N ILE A 151 14.55 -4.49 89.89
CA ILE A 151 15.12 -4.57 88.55
C ILE A 151 15.33 -3.12 88.07
N ASP A 152 16.60 -2.72 87.98
CA ASP A 152 17.04 -1.51 87.28
C ASP A 152 17.07 -1.75 85.75
N ALA A 153 15.89 -1.85 85.15
CA ALA A 153 15.71 -1.84 83.70
C ALA A 153 14.87 -0.61 83.36
N VAL A 154 15.40 0.26 82.50
CA VAL A 154 14.74 1.49 82.10
C VAL A 154 14.27 1.33 80.67
N ASP A 155 12.95 1.43 80.49
CA ASP A 155 12.25 1.63 79.23
C ASP A 155 11.79 3.10 79.29
N GLU A 156 12.57 3.99 78.67
CA GLU A 156 12.46 5.45 78.84
C GLU A 156 11.33 6.03 77.98
N ASP A 157 11.08 5.45 76.80
CA ASP A 157 10.07 5.91 75.86
C ASP A 157 8.75 5.11 75.92
N GLY A 158 8.72 4.00 76.64
CA GLY A 158 7.53 3.23 76.98
C GLY A 158 7.08 2.27 75.89
N ASP A 159 7.94 1.87 74.96
CA ASP A 159 7.60 0.96 73.86
C ASP A 159 7.76 -0.53 74.19
N GLY A 160 8.31 -0.83 75.37
CA GLY A 160 8.50 -2.18 75.90
C GLY A 160 9.82 -2.85 75.50
N TYR A 161 10.70 -2.14 74.80
CA TYR A 161 12.09 -2.48 74.58
C TYR A 161 12.98 -1.68 75.53
N VAL A 162 14.20 -2.19 75.76
CA VAL A 162 15.15 -1.57 76.68
C VAL A 162 16.46 -1.32 75.95
N LYS A 163 17.16 -0.21 76.26
CA LYS A 163 18.44 0.08 75.62
C LYS A 163 19.43 -1.07 75.65
N THR A 164 20.15 -1.23 74.55
CA THR A 164 21.25 -2.21 74.38
C THR A 164 22.28 -2.21 75.52
N ALA A 165 22.59 -1.05 76.12
CA ALA A 165 23.52 -0.95 77.24
C ALA A 165 23.06 -1.74 78.50
N GLN A 166 21.75 -1.94 78.67
CA GLN A 166 21.15 -2.75 79.73
C GLN A 166 20.82 -4.19 79.27
N GLY A 167 21.31 -4.61 78.10
CA GLY A 167 21.09 -5.96 77.57
C GLY A 167 19.76 -6.15 76.84
N GLY A 168 19.00 -5.08 76.64
CA GLY A 168 17.84 -5.09 75.74
C GLY A 168 18.25 -4.88 74.28
N THR A 169 17.27 -4.67 73.41
CA THR A 169 17.50 -4.59 71.95
C THR A 169 17.16 -3.24 71.33
N ASP A 170 16.79 -2.24 72.14
CA ASP A 170 16.52 -0.88 71.66
C ASP A 170 17.82 -0.08 71.41
N CYS A 171 17.91 0.48 70.20
CA CYS A 171 19.01 1.34 69.76
C CYS A 171 18.80 2.83 70.11
N ASP A 172 17.57 3.28 70.39
CA ASP A 172 17.25 4.66 70.80
C ASP A 172 16.13 4.76 71.85
N ASP A 173 16.42 4.30 73.06
CA ASP A 173 15.53 4.32 74.24
C ASP A 173 15.44 5.71 74.90
N ARG A 174 15.26 6.79 74.14
CA ARG A 174 15.09 8.16 74.68
C ARG A 174 13.64 8.58 74.59
N ILE A 175 13.14 9.32 75.58
CA ILE A 175 11.77 9.84 75.58
C ILE A 175 11.40 10.47 74.22
N GLY A 176 10.41 9.87 73.55
CA GLY A 176 9.91 10.31 72.25
C GLY A 176 10.33 9.43 71.06
N SER A 177 11.15 8.40 71.27
CA SER A 177 11.65 7.49 70.25
C SER A 177 10.90 6.14 70.15
N ALA A 178 9.69 6.02 70.71
CA ALA A 178 8.92 4.76 70.78
C ALA A 178 8.57 4.07 69.44
N THR A 179 8.98 4.66 68.32
CA THR A 179 8.92 4.06 66.97
C THR A 179 10.26 3.48 66.52
N VAL A 180 11.28 3.52 67.37
CA VAL A 180 12.64 3.02 67.13
C VAL A 180 12.85 1.80 68.01
N ASN A 181 12.60 0.62 67.47
CA ASN A 181 12.79 -0.65 68.16
C ASN A 181 12.84 -1.81 67.16
N PRO A 182 13.36 -2.99 67.55
CA PRO A 182 13.52 -4.14 66.66
C PRO A 182 12.26 -4.70 65.96
N ALA A 183 11.07 -4.30 66.40
CA ALA A 183 9.83 -4.68 65.73
C ALA A 183 9.23 -3.56 64.86
N ALA A 184 9.80 -2.36 64.88
CA ALA A 184 9.39 -1.29 64.00
C ALA A 184 9.73 -1.62 62.54
N PRO A 185 8.93 -1.16 61.57
CA PRO A 185 9.31 -1.25 60.16
C PRO A 185 10.37 -0.20 59.85
N GLU A 186 11.41 -0.59 59.10
CA GLU A 186 12.39 0.38 58.61
C GLU A 186 11.82 1.21 57.46
N THR A 187 11.95 2.54 57.60
CA THR A 187 11.53 3.53 56.61
C THR A 187 12.67 4.49 56.26
N CYS A 188 12.63 5.04 55.05
CA CYS A 188 13.64 5.96 54.54
C CYS A 188 13.57 7.37 55.16
N ASP A 189 13.72 7.47 56.49
CA ASP A 189 13.56 8.71 57.27
C ASP A 189 14.88 9.29 57.82
N GLY A 190 16.00 8.57 57.64
CA GLY A 190 17.32 8.91 58.16
C GLY A 190 17.64 8.28 59.51
N THR A 191 16.75 7.47 60.07
CA THR A 191 16.83 6.81 61.38
C THR A 191 16.70 5.31 61.19
N ASP A 192 17.59 4.55 61.84
CA ASP A 192 17.48 3.10 61.97
C ASP A 192 16.31 2.78 62.92
N ASN A 193 15.08 2.76 62.39
CA ASN A 193 13.85 2.55 63.14
C ASN A 193 13.80 1.12 63.71
N ASN A 194 14.30 0.13 62.99
CA ASN A 194 14.23 -1.26 63.41
C ASN A 194 15.50 -1.78 64.11
N CYS A 195 16.47 -0.90 64.35
CA CYS A 195 17.75 -1.21 64.98
C CYS A 195 18.54 -2.32 64.26
N ALA A 196 18.33 -2.49 62.96
CA ALA A 196 18.94 -3.52 62.14
C ALA A 196 19.35 -2.97 60.77
N ASP A 197 20.62 -3.13 60.40
CA ASP A 197 21.15 -2.81 59.07
C ASP A 197 20.94 -1.35 58.58
N GLY A 198 20.45 -0.45 59.44
CA GLY A 198 20.07 0.93 59.12
C GLY A 198 19.16 1.01 57.88
N GLU A 199 19.26 2.09 57.13
CA GLU A 199 18.49 2.36 55.90
C GLU A 199 18.61 1.30 54.77
N SER A 200 19.50 0.32 54.93
CA SER A 200 19.75 -0.69 53.91
C SER A 200 18.71 -1.79 53.86
N ASP A 201 17.81 -1.91 54.84
CA ASP A 201 16.67 -2.84 54.83
C ASP A 201 15.30 -2.11 54.77
N ALA A 202 15.32 -0.77 54.66
CA ALA A 202 14.13 0.06 54.48
C ALA A 202 13.19 -0.47 53.37
N THR A 203 11.90 -0.49 53.71
CA THR A 203 10.87 -1.11 52.87
C THR A 203 10.27 -0.16 51.84
N ASP A 204 10.42 1.16 52.03
CA ASP A 204 9.89 2.25 51.20
C ASP A 204 10.95 2.92 50.32
N LYS A 205 12.04 2.20 50.02
CA LYS A 205 13.07 2.66 49.08
C LYS A 205 12.47 3.13 47.76
N LYS A 206 12.93 4.28 47.31
CA LYS A 206 12.59 4.81 45.98
C LYS A 206 13.32 4.02 44.91
N THR A 207 12.69 3.89 43.76
CA THR A 207 13.33 3.38 42.55
C THR A 207 14.06 4.52 41.86
N TRP A 208 15.34 4.28 41.55
CA TRP A 208 16.20 5.12 40.73
C TRP A 208 16.60 4.32 39.49
N TYR A 209 17.01 5.00 38.44
CA TYR A 209 17.43 4.39 37.18
C TYR A 209 18.84 4.85 36.83
N VAL A 210 19.74 3.95 36.48
CA VAL A 210 21.08 4.32 35.99
C VAL A 210 20.91 5.17 34.73
N ASP A 211 21.57 6.32 34.70
CA ASP A 211 21.59 7.28 33.57
C ASP A 211 23.01 7.28 33.00
N ALA A 212 23.24 6.46 31.98
CA ALA A 212 24.57 6.18 31.46
C ALA A 212 25.05 7.20 30.41
N ASP A 213 24.14 7.91 29.74
CA ASP A 213 24.45 8.96 28.76
C ASP A 213 24.22 10.39 29.27
N SER A 214 23.78 10.54 30.52
CA SER A 214 23.59 11.80 31.25
C SER A 214 22.46 12.67 30.71
N ASP A 215 21.37 12.06 30.26
CA ASP A 215 20.26 12.74 29.62
C ASP A 215 19.03 13.01 30.52
N SER A 216 19.15 12.62 31.80
CA SER A 216 18.14 12.68 32.87
C SER A 216 17.05 11.59 32.86
N TYR A 217 17.14 10.60 31.98
CA TYR A 217 16.38 9.36 31.99
C TYR A 217 17.34 8.17 32.16
N GLY A 218 16.79 7.01 32.50
CA GLY A 218 17.59 5.82 32.69
C GLY A 218 16.77 4.56 32.53
N SER A 219 17.45 3.43 32.37
CA SER A 219 16.78 2.14 32.08
C SER A 219 16.92 1.11 33.21
N THR A 220 18.05 1.10 33.92
CA THR A 220 18.37 0.04 34.89
C THR A 220 17.95 0.41 36.31
N GLU A 221 16.98 -0.30 36.87
CA GLU A 221 16.45 -0.04 38.21
C GLU A 221 17.46 -0.29 39.35
N VAL A 222 17.53 0.66 40.29
CA VAL A 222 18.28 0.61 41.54
C VAL A 222 17.40 1.12 42.68
N LYS A 223 17.17 0.30 43.71
CA LYS A 223 16.38 0.71 44.88
C LYS A 223 17.26 1.32 45.97
N SER A 224 16.94 2.54 46.41
CA SER A 224 17.68 3.23 47.46
C SER A 224 16.85 4.35 48.09
N CYS A 225 17.06 4.64 49.38
CA CYS A 225 16.42 5.76 50.07
C CYS A 225 16.86 7.11 49.50
N ASN A 226 18.17 7.24 49.23
CA ASN A 226 18.79 8.41 48.63
C ASN A 226 19.26 8.10 47.21
N GLN A 227 19.24 9.10 46.33
CA GLN A 227 19.69 8.99 44.93
C GLN A 227 21.14 8.48 44.85
N PRO A 228 21.38 7.26 44.33
CA PRO A 228 22.73 6.81 44.05
C PRO A 228 23.41 7.68 42.98
N SER A 229 24.73 7.82 43.04
CA SER A 229 25.49 8.54 42.01
C SER A 229 25.34 7.87 40.64
N GLY A 230 25.12 8.67 39.59
CA GLY A 230 24.90 8.16 38.24
C GLY A 230 23.50 7.57 38.00
N THR A 231 22.52 7.92 38.85
CA THR A 231 21.12 7.51 38.67
C THR A 231 20.17 8.70 38.68
N VAL A 232 18.95 8.52 38.17
CA VAL A 232 17.88 9.52 38.08
C VAL A 232 16.54 8.93 38.50
N ALA A 233 15.55 9.77 38.77
CA ALA A 233 14.22 9.31 39.18
C ALA A 233 13.30 8.93 38.01
N ARG A 234 13.65 9.32 36.78
CA ARG A 234 12.84 9.08 35.59
C ARG A 234 13.33 7.81 34.90
N GLY A 235 12.44 6.83 34.76
CA GLY A 235 12.71 5.60 34.03
C GLY A 235 12.31 5.72 32.56
N ASP A 236 12.16 4.57 31.91
CA ASP A 236 11.62 4.41 30.55
C ASP A 236 12.55 4.88 29.41
N ASP A 237 13.84 5.04 29.68
CA ASP A 237 14.82 5.22 28.61
C ASP A 237 14.95 3.94 27.78
N CYS A 238 14.63 4.05 26.49
CA CYS A 238 14.73 2.95 25.54
C CYS A 238 16.16 2.77 24.98
N ASN A 239 17.06 3.75 25.14
CA ASN A 239 18.47 3.63 24.76
C ASN A 239 19.39 4.52 25.62
N ASP A 240 19.73 4.02 26.80
CA ASP A 240 20.64 4.58 27.83
C ASP A 240 22.10 4.82 27.38
N ALA A 241 22.40 4.65 26.09
CA ALA A 241 23.71 4.91 25.50
C ALA A 241 23.72 6.11 24.55
N GLU A 242 22.55 6.69 24.22
CA GLU A 242 22.39 7.78 23.27
C GLU A 242 21.40 8.83 23.79
N GLY A 243 21.88 9.89 24.45
CA GLY A 243 21.00 10.88 25.11
C GLY A 243 20.12 11.74 24.18
N SER A 244 20.16 11.46 22.87
CA SER A 244 19.18 11.93 21.89
C SER A 244 17.92 11.07 21.83
N ILE A 245 17.93 9.86 22.40
CA ILE A 245 16.85 8.87 22.37
C ILE A 245 16.32 8.70 23.80
N ARG A 246 15.18 9.32 24.11
CA ARG A 246 14.59 9.28 25.46
C ARG A 246 13.13 9.73 25.45
N PRO A 247 12.36 9.41 26.50
CA PRO A 247 10.96 9.81 26.61
C PRO A 247 10.70 11.29 26.31
N GLY A 248 9.86 11.54 25.29
CA GLY A 248 9.37 12.87 24.93
C GLY A 248 10.33 13.74 24.12
N GLN A 249 11.35 13.15 23.50
CA GLN A 249 12.11 13.82 22.45
C GLN A 249 11.25 14.09 21.20
N SER A 250 11.73 14.95 20.32
CA SER A 250 11.21 15.04 18.95
C SER A 250 11.98 14.08 18.05
N GLU A 251 11.30 13.51 17.06
CA GLU A 251 11.89 12.69 16.01
C GLU A 251 12.69 13.62 15.07
N LEU A 252 13.97 13.83 15.38
CA LEU A 252 14.77 14.85 14.67
C LEU A 252 15.27 14.35 13.31
N ARG A 253 15.31 13.04 13.11
CA ARG A 253 15.81 12.37 11.91
C ARG A 253 14.89 11.20 11.57
N CYS A 254 14.61 11.00 10.29
CA CYS A 254 13.98 9.81 9.75
C CYS A 254 15.07 8.76 9.57
N ASP A 255 15.47 8.08 10.65
CA ASP A 255 16.60 7.13 10.66
C ASP A 255 16.21 5.70 11.06
N GLY A 256 14.92 5.44 11.22
CA GLY A 256 14.39 4.14 11.59
C GLY A 256 14.51 3.84 13.09
N LYS A 257 14.78 4.86 13.91
CA LYS A 257 14.78 4.76 15.37
C LYS A 257 13.54 5.46 15.96
N ASP A 258 13.20 5.07 17.17
CA ASP A 258 12.18 5.73 18.00
C ASP A 258 12.95 6.63 18.97
N ASP A 259 13.15 7.89 18.60
CA ASP A 259 13.94 8.86 19.37
C ASP A 259 13.20 9.25 20.66
N ASN A 260 11.88 9.11 20.71
CA ASN A 260 11.06 9.60 21.82
C ASN A 260 10.50 8.50 22.73
N CYS A 261 10.88 7.26 22.48
CA CYS A 261 10.51 6.03 23.20
C CYS A 261 8.99 5.82 23.29
N ASN A 262 8.21 6.21 22.28
CA ASN A 262 6.76 6.08 22.29
C ASN A 262 6.24 4.83 21.53
N THR A 263 7.13 3.95 21.08
CA THR A 263 6.91 2.74 20.26
C THR A 263 6.58 2.98 18.78
N LEU A 264 6.47 4.23 18.36
CA LEU A 264 6.38 4.63 16.97
C LEU A 264 7.76 5.09 16.50
N VAL A 265 8.06 4.81 15.24
CA VAL A 265 9.37 5.09 14.64
C VAL A 265 9.17 6.17 13.59
N ASP A 266 9.90 7.27 13.70
CA ASP A 266 9.89 8.39 12.76
C ASP A 266 8.48 8.97 12.48
N GLU A 267 7.56 8.94 13.45
CA GLU A 267 6.16 9.28 13.22
C GLU A 267 5.92 10.77 12.91
N GLU A 268 6.80 11.66 13.36
CA GLU A 268 6.75 13.08 12.98
C GLU A 268 7.04 13.29 11.49
N PHE A 269 7.65 12.30 10.81
CA PHE A 269 7.88 12.31 9.36
C PHE A 269 6.73 11.68 8.55
N GLY A 270 5.69 11.18 9.23
CA GLY A 270 4.54 10.56 8.58
C GLY A 270 4.85 9.21 7.92
N VAL A 271 5.87 8.49 8.41
CA VAL A 271 6.19 7.14 7.96
C VAL A 271 4.96 6.23 8.09
N GLY A 272 4.71 5.41 7.08
CA GLY A 272 3.53 4.52 7.00
C GLY A 272 2.25 5.17 6.46
N ASN A 273 2.21 6.49 6.30
CA ASN A 273 1.10 7.17 5.63
C ASN A 273 1.05 6.84 4.13
N ASP A 274 -0.14 6.92 3.55
CA ASP A 274 -0.33 6.74 2.11
C ASP A 274 0.30 7.90 1.33
N CYS A 275 0.98 7.56 0.23
CA CYS A 275 1.52 8.53 -0.72
C CYS A 275 1.34 8.06 -2.16
N PRO A 276 1.25 9.00 -3.11
CA PRO A 276 1.37 8.68 -4.52
C PRO A 276 2.84 8.44 -4.86
N ALA A 277 3.18 7.20 -5.21
CA ALA A 277 4.45 6.87 -5.82
C ALA A 277 4.44 7.25 -7.32
N GLU A 278 5.61 7.16 -7.95
CA GLU A 278 5.76 7.29 -9.40
C GLU A 278 4.74 6.45 -10.18
N LEU A 279 4.34 6.92 -11.37
CA LEU A 279 3.34 6.28 -12.23
C LEU A 279 1.95 6.13 -11.57
N SER A 280 1.63 7.07 -10.68
CA SER A 280 0.35 7.14 -9.95
C SER A 280 0.06 5.86 -9.15
N CYS A 281 1.10 5.19 -8.68
CA CYS A 281 0.98 3.98 -7.89
C CYS A 281 0.75 4.29 -6.42
N PRO A 282 -0.06 3.50 -5.71
CA PRO A 282 -0.13 3.60 -4.26
C PRO A 282 1.22 3.24 -3.65
N GLY A 283 1.62 3.97 -2.62
CA GLY A 283 2.82 3.71 -1.85
C GLY A 283 2.66 4.13 -0.40
N LYS A 284 3.68 3.81 0.40
CA LYS A 284 3.79 4.19 1.81
C LYS A 284 5.01 5.08 2.01
N LEU A 285 4.87 6.15 2.78
CA LEU A 285 6.02 6.96 3.19
C LEU A 285 6.98 6.10 4.00
N ALA A 286 8.27 6.21 3.69
CA ALA A 286 9.37 5.61 4.42
C ALA A 286 10.55 6.59 4.43
N CYS A 287 11.52 6.36 5.31
CA CYS A 287 12.74 7.16 5.30
C CYS A 287 13.53 6.98 4.01
N GLY A 288 14.01 8.10 3.48
CA GLY A 288 14.84 8.18 2.28
C GLY A 288 16.33 8.09 2.60
N SER A 289 17.16 8.47 1.63
CA SER A 289 18.62 8.41 1.78
C SER A 289 19.23 9.49 2.68
N GLY A 290 18.46 10.54 3.00
CA GLY A 290 18.89 11.65 3.85
C GLY A 290 18.22 11.62 5.22
N PRO A 291 18.85 12.20 6.26
CA PRO A 291 18.37 12.11 7.64
C PRO A 291 17.01 12.78 7.86
N ASN A 292 16.57 13.70 7.00
CA ASN A 292 15.26 14.37 7.12
C ASN A 292 14.44 14.21 5.83
N GLN A 293 14.69 13.15 5.08
CA GLN A 293 14.01 12.89 3.82
C GLN A 293 13.08 11.70 3.98
N THR A 294 11.87 11.85 3.47
CA THR A 294 10.96 10.74 3.24
C THR A 294 10.84 10.48 1.75
N GLN A 295 10.61 9.21 1.40
CA GLN A 295 10.34 8.76 0.06
C GLN A 295 9.11 7.87 0.05
N CYS A 296 8.40 7.85 -1.08
CA CYS A 296 7.24 6.99 -1.25
C CYS A 296 7.67 5.62 -1.77
N ASN A 297 7.62 4.59 -0.91
CA ASN A 297 7.88 3.22 -1.32
C ASN A 297 6.63 2.63 -1.97
N ARG A 298 6.74 2.33 -3.26
CA ARG A 298 5.67 1.73 -4.05
C ARG A 298 5.30 0.35 -3.52
N ILE A 299 4.01 0.08 -3.36
CA ILE A 299 3.49 -1.23 -2.88
C ILE A 299 2.78 -2.05 -3.96
N GLN A 300 2.61 -1.48 -5.15
CA GLN A 300 1.99 -2.14 -6.31
C GLN A 300 2.82 -1.87 -7.55
N ASP A 301 3.11 -2.91 -8.33
CA ASP A 301 3.79 -2.72 -9.61
C ASP A 301 2.85 -2.19 -10.70
N PRO A 302 3.31 -1.22 -11.52
CA PRO A 302 2.53 -0.71 -12.62
C PRO A 302 2.37 -1.77 -13.72
N VAL A 303 1.25 -1.70 -14.43
CA VAL A 303 0.98 -2.53 -15.61
C VAL A 303 0.96 -1.65 -16.87
N SER A 304 1.15 -2.27 -18.04
CA SER A 304 0.94 -1.59 -19.32
C SER A 304 -0.55 -1.36 -19.56
N TRP A 305 -0.87 -0.20 -20.10
CA TRP A 305 -2.23 0.17 -20.48
C TRP A 305 -2.35 0.32 -21.99
N PHE A 306 -3.47 -0.14 -22.53
CA PHE A 306 -3.78 -0.15 -23.95
C PHE A 306 -5.10 0.57 -24.20
N VAL A 307 -5.19 1.33 -25.29
CA VAL A 307 -6.43 2.03 -25.68
C VAL A 307 -6.86 1.61 -27.09
N ASP A 308 -8.17 1.71 -27.32
CA ASP A 308 -8.84 1.58 -28.61
C ASP A 308 -8.59 2.85 -29.44
N ASP A 309 -7.85 2.66 -30.53
CA ASP A 309 -7.31 3.70 -31.38
C ASP A 309 -7.97 3.76 -32.78
N ASP A 310 -8.57 2.68 -33.26
CA ASP A 310 -9.31 2.65 -34.53
C ASP A 310 -10.84 2.78 -34.38
N GLY A 311 -11.36 2.65 -33.15
CA GLY A 311 -12.76 2.78 -32.79
C GLY A 311 -13.59 1.51 -32.95
N ASP A 312 -12.98 0.33 -33.03
CA ASP A 312 -13.67 -0.95 -33.19
C ASP A 312 -14.18 -1.56 -31.85
N GLY A 313 -13.77 -0.97 -30.72
CA GLY A 313 -14.12 -1.37 -29.36
C GLY A 313 -13.08 -2.23 -28.65
N PHE A 314 -11.96 -2.56 -29.29
CA PHE A 314 -10.86 -3.36 -28.74
C PHE A 314 -9.61 -2.50 -28.60
N SER A 315 -8.81 -2.77 -27.57
CA SER A 315 -7.66 -1.93 -27.24
C SER A 315 -6.34 -2.65 -27.43
N GLY A 316 -5.35 -1.95 -27.98
CA GLY A 316 -4.10 -2.51 -28.46
C GLY A 316 -2.95 -1.49 -28.47
N THR A 317 -3.23 -0.19 -28.46
CA THR A 317 -2.19 0.85 -28.50
C THR A 317 -1.61 1.06 -27.11
N ASP A 318 -0.33 0.72 -26.92
CA ASP A 318 0.40 0.95 -25.66
C ASP A 318 0.49 2.45 -25.34
N VAL A 319 -0.11 2.86 -24.21
CA VAL A 319 -0.08 4.24 -23.70
C VAL A 319 0.81 4.40 -22.46
N GLY A 320 1.62 3.39 -22.17
CA GLY A 320 2.61 3.38 -21.11
C GLY A 320 2.19 2.62 -19.85
N LEU A 321 3.10 2.66 -18.87
CA LEU A 321 2.96 1.99 -17.58
C LEU A 321 2.23 2.86 -16.56
N GLY A 322 1.39 2.26 -15.73
CA GLY A 322 0.74 2.92 -14.60
C GLY A 322 0.02 1.96 -13.68
N CYS A 323 -0.20 2.35 -12.42
CA CYS A 323 -1.16 1.64 -11.57
C CYS A 323 -2.60 2.09 -11.84
N VAL A 324 -2.77 3.24 -12.50
CA VAL A 324 -4.00 3.72 -13.11
C VAL A 324 -3.72 4.05 -14.57
N SER A 325 -4.75 3.99 -15.42
CA SER A 325 -4.58 4.25 -16.84
C SER A 325 -4.07 5.67 -17.10
N PRO A 326 -2.93 5.84 -17.82
CA PRO A 326 -2.41 7.16 -18.20
C PRO A 326 -3.35 7.94 -19.13
N LYS A 327 -4.16 7.24 -19.93
CA LYS A 327 -5.14 7.81 -20.88
C LYS A 327 -6.55 7.29 -20.55
N PRO A 328 -7.59 8.14 -20.61
CA PRO A 328 -8.98 7.67 -20.45
C PRO A 328 -9.31 6.53 -21.42
N GLY A 329 -10.06 5.53 -20.94
CA GLY A 329 -10.46 4.36 -21.74
C GLY A 329 -9.43 3.24 -21.82
N GLY A 330 -8.28 3.36 -21.16
CA GLY A 330 -7.27 2.30 -21.19
C GLY A 330 -7.66 1.04 -20.43
N VAL A 331 -7.20 -0.11 -20.92
CA VAL A 331 -7.33 -1.44 -20.31
C VAL A 331 -5.96 -2.10 -20.11
N ALA A 332 -5.85 -3.05 -19.19
CA ALA A 332 -4.56 -3.65 -18.80
C ALA A 332 -4.09 -4.83 -19.70
N SER A 333 -4.75 -5.07 -20.84
CA SER A 333 -4.42 -6.14 -21.77
C SER A 333 -4.62 -5.69 -23.22
N SER A 334 -3.64 -5.93 -24.10
CA SER A 334 -3.83 -5.78 -25.54
C SER A 334 -4.74 -6.89 -26.06
N GLN A 335 -5.78 -6.49 -26.78
CA GLN A 335 -6.80 -7.30 -27.43
C GLN A 335 -6.81 -7.08 -28.95
N ASP A 336 -6.18 -6.00 -29.40
CA ASP A 336 -5.95 -5.67 -30.79
C ASP A 336 -4.43 -5.57 -31.07
N CYS A 337 -3.99 -6.12 -32.20
CA CYS A 337 -2.61 -6.10 -32.68
C CYS A 337 -2.35 -5.05 -33.78
N ASP A 338 -3.38 -4.41 -34.33
CA ASP A 338 -3.24 -3.36 -35.34
C ASP A 338 -4.33 -2.28 -35.23
N GLU A 339 -4.04 -1.32 -34.36
CA GLU A 339 -4.84 -0.15 -34.04
C GLU A 339 -4.89 0.94 -35.13
N SER A 340 -4.48 0.57 -36.34
CA SER A 340 -4.82 1.32 -37.53
C SER A 340 -6.06 0.77 -38.23
N SER A 341 -6.54 -0.43 -37.89
CA SER A 341 -7.50 -1.17 -38.72
C SER A 341 -8.61 -1.88 -37.98
N THR A 342 -9.84 -1.44 -38.25
CA THR A 342 -11.05 -2.11 -37.72
C THR A 342 -11.30 -3.51 -38.30
N TYR A 343 -10.40 -3.99 -39.18
CA TYR A 343 -10.43 -5.32 -39.79
C TYR A 343 -9.45 -6.29 -39.13
N VAL A 344 -8.70 -5.85 -38.11
CA VAL A 344 -7.71 -6.65 -37.39
C VAL A 344 -8.02 -6.56 -35.90
N ARG A 345 -8.14 -7.70 -35.23
CA ARG A 345 -8.11 -7.84 -33.76
C ARG A 345 -8.08 -9.31 -33.39
N SER A 346 -7.73 -9.58 -32.13
CA SER A 346 -7.66 -10.97 -31.65
C SER A 346 -8.98 -11.72 -31.81
N GLY A 347 -8.93 -12.85 -32.53
CA GLY A 347 -10.05 -13.76 -32.69
C GLY A 347 -11.09 -13.38 -33.77
N LEU A 348 -10.79 -12.42 -34.65
CA LEU A 348 -11.53 -12.30 -35.91
C LEU A 348 -11.34 -13.53 -36.79
N ALA A 349 -12.20 -13.67 -37.81
CA ALA A 349 -11.99 -14.67 -38.84
C ALA A 349 -11.11 -14.08 -39.96
N GLU A 350 -10.12 -14.87 -40.38
CA GLU A 350 -9.31 -14.56 -41.56
C GLU A 350 -10.18 -14.34 -42.80
N SER A 351 -9.84 -13.32 -43.58
CA SER A 351 -10.44 -12.96 -44.85
C SER A 351 -9.35 -12.91 -45.91
N CYS A 352 -9.68 -13.16 -47.19
CA CYS A 352 -8.68 -13.11 -48.27
C CYS A 352 -8.36 -11.67 -48.69
N ASP A 353 -7.65 -10.95 -47.83
CA ASP A 353 -7.36 -9.52 -47.99
C ASP A 353 -5.89 -9.17 -47.77
N ARG A 354 -5.05 -10.18 -47.55
CA ARG A 354 -3.62 -10.09 -47.27
C ARG A 354 -3.29 -9.47 -45.91
N MET A 355 -4.26 -9.45 -44.99
CA MET A 355 -4.08 -9.00 -43.62
C MET A 355 -4.05 -10.23 -42.69
N ASP A 356 -3.48 -10.06 -41.51
CA ASP A 356 -3.60 -11.01 -40.40
C ASP A 356 -4.75 -10.48 -39.55
N ASN A 357 -5.98 -10.90 -39.88
CA ASN A 357 -7.19 -10.35 -39.26
C ASN A 357 -7.29 -10.81 -37.80
N ASP A 358 -6.82 -12.01 -37.48
CA ASP A 358 -7.02 -12.67 -36.18
C ASP A 358 -5.85 -12.51 -35.17
N CYS A 359 -4.78 -11.83 -35.58
CA CYS A 359 -3.56 -11.60 -34.82
C CYS A 359 -2.75 -12.88 -34.50
N ALA A 360 -2.91 -13.95 -35.28
CA ALA A 360 -2.20 -15.22 -35.06
C ALA A 360 -0.82 -15.28 -35.75
N ASN A 361 -0.32 -14.17 -36.31
CA ASN A 361 0.93 -14.08 -37.08
C ASN A 361 0.92 -14.95 -38.34
N GLY A 362 -0.21 -14.99 -39.04
CA GLY A 362 -0.32 -15.61 -40.34
C GLY A 362 -1.35 -14.89 -41.22
N VAL A 363 -0.90 -14.45 -42.39
CA VAL A 363 -1.75 -13.78 -43.37
C VAL A 363 -2.64 -14.79 -44.08
N ASP A 364 -3.95 -14.51 -44.12
CA ASP A 364 -4.98 -15.32 -44.77
C ASP A 364 -4.92 -16.82 -44.33
N ASN A 365 -4.58 -17.10 -43.06
CA ASN A 365 -4.30 -18.48 -42.64
C ASN A 365 -5.55 -19.31 -42.34
N GLY A 366 -5.54 -20.60 -42.71
CA GLY A 366 -6.65 -21.50 -42.40
C GLY A 366 -7.90 -21.32 -43.28
N ILE A 367 -7.83 -20.44 -44.28
CA ILE A 367 -8.87 -20.25 -45.31
C ILE A 367 -8.35 -20.67 -46.69
N THR A 368 -9.27 -20.84 -47.65
CA THR A 368 -8.92 -21.09 -49.07
C THR A 368 -9.52 -19.98 -49.90
N CYS A 369 -8.66 -19.18 -50.52
CA CYS A 369 -9.07 -18.12 -51.45
C CYS A 369 -9.38 -18.69 -52.84
N ASP A 370 -10.33 -18.06 -53.55
CA ASP A 370 -10.81 -18.47 -54.90
C ASP A 370 -9.68 -18.67 -55.92
N THR A 371 -8.63 -17.86 -55.80
CA THR A 371 -7.31 -18.13 -56.35
C THR A 371 -6.40 -18.39 -55.16
N SER A 372 -5.62 -19.46 -55.18
CA SER A 372 -4.70 -19.79 -54.09
C SER A 372 -3.26 -19.70 -54.61
N PRO A 373 -2.50 -18.64 -54.27
CA PRO A 373 -2.89 -17.49 -53.44
C PRO A 373 -3.83 -16.52 -54.17
N ALA A 374 -4.54 -15.65 -53.42
CA ALA A 374 -5.44 -14.66 -53.99
C ALA A 374 -4.68 -13.76 -54.96
N SER A 375 -5.19 -13.63 -56.20
CA SER A 375 -4.50 -12.92 -57.27
C SER A 375 -5.42 -11.94 -57.99
N TRP A 376 -4.88 -10.75 -58.28
CA TRP A 376 -5.54 -9.75 -59.11
C TRP A 376 -5.97 -10.32 -60.47
N SER A 377 -7.15 -9.91 -60.92
CA SER A 377 -7.70 -10.31 -62.22
C SER A 377 -8.01 -9.09 -63.09
N THR A 378 -7.68 -9.19 -64.37
CA THR A 378 -8.05 -8.17 -65.36
C THR A 378 -9.45 -8.48 -65.90
N ALA A 379 -10.39 -7.57 -65.71
CA ALA A 379 -11.69 -7.65 -66.34
C ALA A 379 -11.62 -7.01 -67.73
N SER A 380 -11.95 -7.77 -68.77
CA SER A 380 -12.07 -7.23 -70.13
C SER A 380 -13.39 -6.48 -70.26
N GLY A 381 -13.35 -5.15 -70.41
CA GLY A 381 -14.54 -4.36 -70.72
C GLY A 381 -15.12 -4.75 -72.09
N SER A 382 -16.45 -4.91 -72.19
CA SER A 382 -17.14 -5.14 -73.45
C SER A 382 -17.50 -3.81 -74.12
N GLY A 383 -16.80 -3.40 -75.17
CA GLY A 383 -17.12 -2.19 -75.96
C GLY A 383 -15.98 -1.18 -76.01
N SER A 384 -16.27 0.07 -76.45
CA SER A 384 -15.30 1.17 -76.54
C SER A 384 -14.35 1.18 -75.35
N THR A 385 -13.07 1.42 -75.58
CA THR A 385 -12.00 1.43 -74.58
C THR A 385 -11.70 2.87 -74.13
N PRO A 386 -12.55 3.51 -73.30
CA PRO A 386 -12.24 4.83 -72.78
C PRO A 386 -11.06 4.74 -71.82
N ASP A 387 -10.34 5.84 -71.66
CA ASP A 387 -9.45 6.01 -70.54
C ASP A 387 -10.29 6.32 -69.30
N TRP A 388 -10.17 5.47 -68.27
CA TRP A 388 -10.82 5.70 -66.99
C TRP A 388 -9.93 6.57 -66.12
N ASP A 389 -10.41 7.74 -65.73
CA ASP A 389 -9.67 8.66 -64.86
C ASP A 389 -9.98 8.41 -63.38
N ALA A 390 -11.16 7.86 -63.07
CA ALA A 390 -11.59 7.61 -61.69
C ALA A 390 -12.43 6.33 -61.54
N VAL A 391 -12.25 5.66 -60.40
CA VAL A 391 -13.10 4.56 -59.94
C VAL A 391 -13.72 4.91 -58.59
N ALA A 392 -14.97 4.52 -58.36
CA ALA A 392 -15.62 4.62 -57.06
C ALA A 392 -16.48 3.38 -56.80
N THR A 393 -16.17 2.64 -55.76
CA THR A 393 -16.80 1.39 -55.35
C THR A 393 -17.90 1.65 -54.32
N TYR A 394 -18.90 0.77 -54.25
CA TYR A 394 -19.95 0.82 -53.24
C TYR A 394 -20.55 -0.55 -52.98
N GLY A 395 -20.91 -0.80 -51.72
CA GLY A 395 -21.34 -2.12 -51.26
C GLY A 395 -20.37 -3.21 -51.69
N GLU A 396 -20.85 -4.44 -51.81
CA GLU A 396 -19.97 -5.58 -52.12
C GLU A 396 -19.69 -5.74 -53.62
N ASN A 397 -20.51 -5.15 -54.50
CA ASN A 397 -20.52 -5.49 -55.93
C ASN A 397 -20.67 -4.29 -56.88
N GLY A 398 -20.74 -3.07 -56.35
CA GLY A 398 -20.95 -1.86 -57.13
C GLY A 398 -19.65 -1.18 -57.49
N THR A 399 -19.54 -0.71 -58.74
CA THR A 399 -18.39 0.08 -59.19
C THR A 399 -18.84 1.11 -60.21
N TRP A 400 -18.49 2.36 -59.97
CA TRP A 400 -18.59 3.45 -60.93
C TRP A 400 -17.23 3.68 -61.60
N LEU A 401 -17.25 3.91 -62.91
CA LEU A 401 -16.11 4.27 -63.72
C LEU A 401 -16.41 5.57 -64.44
N ALA A 402 -15.51 6.54 -64.30
CA ALA A 402 -15.65 7.86 -64.91
C ALA A 402 -14.39 8.21 -65.71
N GLY A 403 -14.59 8.94 -66.80
CA GLY A 403 -13.51 9.48 -67.62
C GLY A 403 -14.04 10.50 -68.60
N ASN A 404 -13.28 10.80 -69.65
CA ASN A 404 -13.67 11.81 -70.61
C ASN A 404 -14.98 11.47 -71.36
N ASN A 405 -16.03 12.23 -71.04
CA ASN A 405 -17.37 12.16 -71.59
C ASN A 405 -18.06 10.79 -71.42
N VAL A 406 -17.66 10.03 -70.40
CA VAL A 406 -18.19 8.70 -70.10
C VAL A 406 -18.39 8.51 -68.59
N LEU A 407 -19.54 7.91 -68.24
CA LEU A 407 -19.84 7.44 -66.89
C LEU A 407 -20.49 6.07 -67.02
N THR A 408 -19.93 5.07 -66.35
CA THR A 408 -20.40 3.69 -66.41
C THR A 408 -20.54 3.13 -65.00
N ARG A 409 -21.61 2.37 -64.79
CA ARG A 409 -21.83 1.60 -63.57
C ARG A 409 -21.73 0.12 -63.86
N ILE A 410 -21.03 -0.61 -63.00
CA ILE A 410 -20.93 -2.05 -62.99
C ILE A 410 -21.56 -2.57 -61.70
N GLU A 411 -22.52 -3.48 -61.83
CA GLU A 411 -23.14 -4.19 -60.71
C GLU A 411 -23.10 -5.70 -60.98
N GLY A 412 -22.20 -6.39 -60.26
CA GLY A 412 -21.88 -7.77 -60.58
C GLY A 412 -21.35 -7.88 -62.01
N SER A 413 -22.06 -8.60 -62.89
CA SER A 413 -21.73 -8.72 -64.31
C SER A 413 -22.46 -7.70 -65.21
N THR A 414 -23.30 -6.84 -64.65
CA THR A 414 -24.14 -5.91 -65.42
C THR A 414 -23.42 -4.60 -65.61
N VAL A 415 -23.24 -4.18 -66.86
CA VAL A 415 -22.63 -2.90 -67.23
C VAL A 415 -23.71 -1.95 -67.74
N VAL A 416 -23.84 -0.78 -67.13
CA VAL A 416 -24.82 0.25 -67.47
C VAL A 416 -24.11 1.57 -67.76
N ALA A 417 -24.16 2.01 -69.03
CA ALA A 417 -23.70 3.35 -69.40
C ALA A 417 -24.72 4.40 -68.93
N VAL A 418 -24.26 5.43 -68.24
CA VAL A 418 -25.07 6.56 -67.77
C VAL A 418 -24.78 7.77 -68.63
N THR A 419 -25.83 8.38 -69.17
CA THR A 419 -25.68 9.58 -70.00
C THR A 419 -25.23 10.75 -69.12
N CYS A 420 -23.94 11.11 -69.19
CA CYS A 420 -23.34 12.10 -68.32
C CYS A 420 -22.17 12.84 -68.99
N ALA A 421 -22.45 13.99 -69.61
CA ALA A 421 -21.46 14.72 -70.40
C ALA A 421 -20.51 15.59 -69.56
N GLY A 422 -19.25 15.19 -69.48
CA GLY A 422 -18.20 15.94 -68.79
C GLY A 422 -16.85 15.23 -68.90
N ASP A 423 -15.77 15.98 -68.73
CA ASP A 423 -14.42 15.43 -68.62
C ASP A 423 -14.15 15.17 -67.14
N TRP A 424 -14.48 13.97 -66.67
CA TRP A 424 -14.52 13.59 -65.26
C TRP A 424 -13.15 13.12 -64.77
N LYS A 425 -12.67 13.66 -63.65
CA LYS A 425 -11.32 13.44 -63.11
C LYS A 425 -11.28 12.69 -61.79
N ALA A 426 -12.35 12.79 -61.00
CA ALA A 426 -12.48 12.09 -59.73
C ALA A 426 -13.93 11.67 -59.52
N ALA A 427 -14.10 10.57 -58.80
CA ALA A 427 -15.38 10.00 -58.45
C ALA A 427 -15.37 9.60 -56.97
N TRP A 428 -16.52 9.71 -56.32
CA TRP A 428 -16.77 9.17 -55.00
C TRP A 428 -18.18 8.60 -54.99
N SER A 429 -18.42 7.52 -54.24
CA SER A 429 -19.74 6.92 -54.10
C SER A 429 -20.15 6.82 -52.64
N SER A 430 -21.41 7.09 -52.36
CA SER A 430 -22.02 6.73 -51.07
C SER A 430 -22.20 5.23 -50.95
N LYS A 431 -22.45 4.76 -49.72
CA LYS A 431 -22.78 3.38 -49.35
C LYS A 431 -24.03 2.88 -50.07
N ASP A 432 -24.99 3.75 -50.34
CA ASP A 432 -26.17 3.45 -51.15
C ASP A 432 -25.95 3.62 -52.66
N GLY A 433 -24.70 3.80 -53.10
CA GLY A 433 -24.28 3.74 -54.49
C GLY A 433 -24.65 4.95 -55.35
N ARG A 434 -25.01 6.08 -54.75
CA ARG A 434 -25.05 7.36 -55.47
C ARG A 434 -23.61 7.79 -55.74
N VAL A 435 -23.31 8.09 -57.00
CA VAL A 435 -22.01 8.63 -57.39
C VAL A 435 -22.05 10.16 -57.41
N ILE A 436 -20.93 10.76 -57.01
CA ILE A 436 -20.57 12.15 -57.27
C ILE A 436 -19.31 12.13 -58.13
N VAL A 437 -19.35 12.78 -59.29
CA VAL A 437 -18.19 12.95 -60.17
C VAL A 437 -17.86 14.42 -60.33
N VAL A 438 -16.57 14.73 -60.40
CA VAL A 438 -16.08 16.09 -60.60
C VAL A 438 -15.02 16.12 -61.68
N GLY A 439 -14.85 17.26 -62.36
CA GLY A 439 -13.98 17.30 -63.51
C GLY A 439 -13.63 18.69 -64.04
N ALA A 440 -13.22 18.72 -65.31
CA ALA A 440 -12.75 19.93 -65.97
C ALA A 440 -13.85 21.01 -66.05
N ASN A 441 -13.42 22.27 -66.15
CA ASN A 441 -14.29 23.44 -66.21
C ASN A 441 -15.27 23.56 -65.03
N GLY A 442 -14.86 23.06 -63.86
CA GLY A 442 -15.65 23.18 -62.65
C GLY A 442 -16.91 22.34 -62.64
N LYS A 443 -16.99 21.29 -63.47
CA LYS A 443 -18.19 20.46 -63.58
C LYS A 443 -18.30 19.50 -62.41
N LEU A 444 -19.51 19.34 -61.91
CA LEU A 444 -19.92 18.31 -60.96
C LEU A 444 -21.13 17.58 -61.53
N ALA A 445 -21.26 16.28 -61.25
CA ALA A 445 -22.49 15.57 -61.53
C ALA A 445 -22.79 14.49 -60.49
N THR A 446 -24.05 14.09 -60.41
CA THR A 446 -24.49 12.98 -59.58
C THR A 446 -25.50 12.08 -60.28
N ALA A 447 -25.46 10.79 -59.98
CA ALA A 447 -26.45 9.80 -60.40
C ALA A 447 -26.65 8.78 -59.27
N SER A 448 -27.89 8.34 -59.06
CA SER A 448 -28.23 7.21 -58.20
C SER A 448 -28.03 5.88 -58.95
N ARG A 449 -28.15 4.76 -58.22
CA ARG A 449 -28.15 3.40 -58.80
C ARG A 449 -29.34 3.12 -59.73
N VAL A 450 -30.35 3.96 -59.84
CA VAL A 450 -31.46 3.70 -60.78
C VAL A 450 -31.47 4.66 -61.96
N ASP A 451 -30.57 5.65 -61.94
CA ASP A 451 -30.53 6.69 -62.95
C ASP A 451 -29.78 6.21 -64.20
N THR A 452 -30.35 6.48 -65.37
CA THR A 452 -29.70 6.31 -66.68
C THR A 452 -29.13 7.62 -67.23
N GLN A 453 -29.37 8.73 -66.53
CA GLN A 453 -28.87 10.06 -66.85
C GLN A 453 -28.50 10.78 -65.55
N CYS A 454 -27.34 11.44 -65.54
CA CYS A 454 -26.87 12.16 -64.36
C CYS A 454 -27.40 13.61 -64.31
N TYR A 455 -27.40 14.20 -63.12
CA TYR A 455 -27.63 15.62 -62.89
C TYR A 455 -26.30 16.36 -62.95
N VAL A 456 -26.10 17.21 -63.97
CA VAL A 456 -24.86 17.99 -64.15
C VAL A 456 -25.03 19.43 -63.68
N LYS A 457 -24.00 19.95 -63.00
CA LYS A 457 -23.84 21.34 -62.57
C LYS A 457 -22.41 21.85 -62.81
N SER A 458 -22.26 23.16 -62.68
CA SER A 458 -20.97 23.86 -62.67
C SER A 458 -20.86 24.65 -61.37
N GLY A 459 -19.64 24.78 -60.82
CA GLY A 459 -19.40 25.55 -59.61
C GLY A 459 -19.74 27.06 -59.76
N PRO A 460 -20.06 27.77 -58.67
CA PRO A 460 -20.53 29.17 -58.71
C PRO A 460 -19.60 30.16 -59.43
N ASP A 461 -18.29 29.91 -59.35
CA ASP A 461 -17.24 30.82 -59.84
C ASP A 461 -16.45 30.24 -61.02
N THR A 462 -16.93 29.17 -61.66
CA THR A 462 -16.13 28.44 -62.65
C THR A 462 -16.34 29.08 -64.02
N GLY A 463 -15.70 30.23 -64.22
CA GLY A 463 -15.57 30.91 -65.52
C GLY A 463 -14.70 30.15 -66.54
N GLY A 464 -14.90 28.83 -66.68
CA GLY A 464 -14.34 28.02 -67.77
C GLY A 464 -12.86 27.65 -67.69
N GLY A 465 -12.20 27.74 -66.52
CA GLY A 465 -10.76 27.43 -66.41
C GLY A 465 -10.31 26.66 -65.16
N ASP A 466 -11.13 26.58 -64.10
CA ASP A 466 -10.79 25.82 -62.89
C ASP A 466 -11.19 24.35 -63.05
N SER A 467 -10.30 23.43 -62.71
CA SER A 467 -10.53 21.98 -62.76
C SER A 467 -10.79 21.45 -61.36
N LEU A 468 -11.85 20.68 -61.16
CA LEU A 468 -12.05 19.92 -59.93
C LEU A 468 -11.31 18.60 -60.07
N ASN A 469 -10.40 18.33 -59.12
CA ASN A 469 -9.45 17.23 -59.22
C ASN A 469 -9.71 16.10 -58.22
N GLY A 470 -10.40 16.39 -57.12
CA GLY A 470 -10.73 15.40 -56.09
C GLY A 470 -12.11 15.64 -55.51
N VAL A 471 -12.75 14.56 -55.08
CA VAL A 471 -14.07 14.58 -54.44
C VAL A 471 -14.14 13.52 -53.34
N THR A 472 -14.84 13.84 -52.26
CA THR A 472 -15.20 12.93 -51.16
C THR A 472 -16.60 13.28 -50.68
N GLY A 473 -17.21 12.43 -49.84
CA GLY A 473 -18.54 12.71 -49.30
C GLY A 473 -18.71 12.31 -47.84
N LEU A 474 -19.53 13.09 -47.13
CA LEU A 474 -20.07 12.71 -45.83
C LEU A 474 -21.38 11.96 -46.05
N ASP A 475 -21.34 10.67 -45.74
CA ASP A 475 -22.45 9.74 -45.97
C ASP A 475 -23.12 9.36 -44.64
N THR A 476 -24.43 9.61 -44.56
CA THR A 476 -25.27 9.22 -43.43
C THR A 476 -26.38 8.33 -43.94
N THR A 477 -26.50 7.13 -43.40
CA THR A 477 -27.47 6.13 -43.85
C THR A 477 -28.90 6.71 -43.90
N GLY A 478 -29.52 6.61 -45.08
CA GLY A 478 -30.90 7.07 -45.30
C GLY A 478 -31.04 8.55 -45.65
N ILE A 479 -29.93 9.28 -45.80
CA ILE A 479 -29.88 10.68 -46.23
C ILE A 479 -28.95 10.79 -47.43
N ASP A 480 -29.33 11.56 -48.45
CA ASP A 480 -28.43 11.84 -49.58
C ASP A 480 -27.11 12.48 -49.06
N PRO A 481 -25.94 12.07 -49.57
CA PRO A 481 -24.65 12.47 -49.03
C PRO A 481 -24.32 13.95 -49.31
N THR A 482 -23.55 14.59 -48.42
CA THR A 482 -22.96 15.90 -48.73
C THR A 482 -21.57 15.72 -49.32
N ALA A 483 -21.34 16.23 -50.53
CA ALA A 483 -20.07 16.09 -51.23
C ALA A 483 -19.14 17.29 -50.99
N TYR A 484 -17.84 17.03 -50.97
CA TYR A 484 -16.79 18.02 -50.90
C TYR A 484 -15.83 17.82 -52.06
N ALA A 485 -15.49 18.89 -52.76
CA ALA A 485 -14.60 18.82 -53.93
C ALA A 485 -13.51 19.89 -53.86
N VAL A 486 -12.34 19.58 -54.41
CA VAL A 486 -11.18 20.49 -54.43
C VAL A 486 -10.77 20.84 -55.84
N SER A 487 -10.29 22.07 -56.03
CA SER A 487 -9.94 22.58 -57.35
C SER A 487 -8.47 22.93 -57.54
N SER A 488 -8.10 23.06 -58.81
CA SER A 488 -6.77 23.48 -59.24
C SER A 488 -6.37 24.89 -58.80
N THR A 489 -7.33 25.71 -58.38
CA THR A 489 -7.08 27.05 -57.81
C THR A 489 -7.13 27.08 -56.28
N GLY A 490 -7.28 25.92 -55.63
CA GLY A 490 -7.28 25.79 -54.17
C GLY A 490 -8.63 26.06 -53.53
N LYS A 491 -9.69 26.20 -54.32
CA LYS A 491 -11.05 26.31 -53.80
C LYS A 491 -11.54 24.96 -53.31
N ILE A 492 -12.32 25.01 -52.23
CA ILE A 492 -12.96 23.84 -51.64
C ILE A 492 -14.45 24.08 -51.68
N TYR A 493 -15.15 23.18 -52.37
CA TYR A 493 -16.57 23.25 -52.62
C TYR A 493 -17.32 22.30 -51.70
N ARG A 494 -18.52 22.69 -51.29
CA ARG A 494 -19.52 21.84 -50.65
C ARG A 494 -20.74 21.76 -51.56
N TRP A 495 -21.24 20.54 -51.78
CA TRP A 495 -22.48 20.29 -52.51
C TRP A 495 -23.42 19.43 -51.68
N SER A 496 -24.48 20.03 -51.18
CA SER A 496 -25.48 19.37 -50.33
C SER A 496 -26.76 19.04 -51.12
N PRO A 497 -27.51 17.99 -50.72
CA PRO A 497 -28.86 17.79 -51.22
C PRO A 497 -29.81 18.93 -50.78
N PRO A 498 -30.90 19.19 -51.52
CA PRO A 498 -31.22 18.61 -52.82
C PRO A 498 -30.23 19.12 -53.86
N TYR A 499 -29.76 18.25 -54.77
CA TYR A 499 -28.73 18.58 -55.77
C TYR A 499 -29.27 19.49 -56.91
N ASP A 500 -30.10 20.47 -56.55
CA ASP A 500 -30.68 21.49 -57.41
C ASP A 500 -29.89 22.82 -57.34
N THR A 501 -30.35 23.83 -58.10
CA THR A 501 -29.55 24.95 -58.63
C THR A 501 -28.92 25.93 -57.62
N SER A 502 -29.10 25.77 -56.31
CA SER A 502 -28.59 26.69 -55.29
C SER A 502 -27.54 26.11 -54.33
N THR A 503 -27.13 24.84 -54.48
CA THR A 503 -26.48 24.09 -53.37
C THR A 503 -24.97 23.87 -53.48
N VAL A 504 -24.29 24.39 -54.52
CA VAL A 504 -22.82 24.34 -54.59
C VAL A 504 -22.24 25.63 -54.01
N GLU A 505 -21.43 25.51 -52.98
CA GLU A 505 -20.86 26.64 -52.24
C GLU A 505 -19.33 26.52 -52.17
N VAL A 506 -18.62 27.64 -52.29
CA VAL A 506 -17.19 27.68 -51.94
C VAL A 506 -17.08 27.90 -50.44
N VAL A 507 -16.64 26.87 -49.70
CA VAL A 507 -16.56 26.90 -48.23
C VAL A 507 -15.19 27.37 -47.73
N ALA A 508 -14.14 27.21 -48.55
CA ALA A 508 -12.80 27.67 -48.23
C ALA A 508 -11.96 27.87 -49.50
N THR A 509 -10.83 28.56 -49.34
CA THR A 509 -9.79 28.64 -50.37
C THR A 509 -8.43 28.62 -49.70
N VAL A 510 -7.55 27.75 -50.17
CA VAL A 510 -6.15 27.64 -49.73
C VAL A 510 -5.21 28.03 -50.87
N ALA A 511 -4.02 28.50 -50.55
CA ALA A 511 -3.01 28.90 -51.53
C ALA A 511 -2.27 27.66 -52.08
N ALA A 512 -2.97 26.75 -52.75
CA ALA A 512 -2.41 25.56 -53.36
C ALA A 512 -3.24 25.11 -54.58
N ASN A 513 -2.61 24.44 -55.52
CA ASN A 513 -3.29 23.65 -56.54
C ASN A 513 -3.62 22.28 -55.93
N LEU A 514 -4.86 22.11 -55.48
CA LEU A 514 -5.32 20.89 -54.83
C LEU A 514 -5.61 19.80 -55.86
N ARG A 515 -5.20 18.58 -55.53
CA ARG A 515 -5.28 17.40 -56.41
C ARG A 515 -6.26 16.37 -55.88
N ALA A 516 -6.25 16.10 -54.59
CA ALA A 516 -7.13 15.11 -53.98
C ALA A 516 -7.66 15.57 -52.62
N ILE A 517 -8.77 14.99 -52.22
CA ILE A 517 -9.42 15.19 -50.92
C ILE A 517 -10.07 13.88 -50.51
N HIS A 518 -9.97 13.54 -49.23
CA HIS A 518 -10.64 12.37 -48.67
C HIS A 518 -11.06 12.64 -47.23
N LEU A 519 -12.15 12.01 -46.79
CA LEU A 519 -12.58 11.94 -45.40
C LEU A 519 -12.95 10.50 -45.08
N ALA A 520 -12.72 10.06 -43.84
CA ALA A 520 -13.09 8.72 -43.41
C ALA A 520 -14.60 8.66 -43.08
N THR A 521 -14.96 8.99 -41.83
CA THR A 521 -16.35 8.91 -41.35
C THR A 521 -16.89 10.23 -40.81
N LYS A 522 -16.00 11.16 -40.44
CA LYS A 522 -16.35 12.45 -39.82
C LYS A 522 -15.64 13.59 -40.53
N LEU A 523 -16.27 14.76 -40.52
CA LEU A 523 -15.72 15.95 -41.17
C LEU A 523 -14.34 16.34 -40.62
N GLU A 524 -14.07 16.14 -39.33
CA GLU A 524 -12.76 16.46 -38.75
C GLU A 524 -11.58 15.63 -39.29
N THR A 525 -11.86 14.50 -39.94
CA THR A 525 -10.84 13.63 -40.56
C THR A 525 -10.43 14.12 -41.95
N MET A 526 -11.12 15.10 -42.50
CA MET A 526 -10.96 15.48 -43.91
C MET A 526 -9.59 16.12 -44.18
N ILE A 527 -8.91 15.60 -45.19
CA ILE A 527 -7.59 16.05 -45.63
C ILE A 527 -7.63 16.31 -47.14
N ALA A 528 -7.07 17.44 -47.55
CA ALA A 528 -6.83 17.79 -48.94
C ALA A 528 -5.32 17.91 -49.21
N VAL A 529 -4.89 17.41 -50.36
CA VAL A 529 -3.48 17.41 -50.75
C VAL A 529 -3.28 18.02 -52.13
N GLY A 530 -2.08 18.49 -52.39
CA GLY A 530 -1.69 18.98 -53.70
C GLY A 530 -0.33 19.66 -53.67
N ILE A 531 -0.22 20.75 -54.42
CA ILE A 531 1.03 21.49 -54.56
C ILE A 531 0.84 22.98 -54.24
N VAL A 532 1.63 23.52 -53.31
CA VAL A 532 1.52 24.90 -52.80
C VAL A 532 2.15 25.89 -53.78
N ASN A 533 3.28 25.53 -54.35
CA ASN A 533 3.99 26.30 -55.39
C ASN A 533 4.64 25.32 -56.37
N SER A 534 5.37 25.79 -57.39
CA SER A 534 5.96 24.93 -58.43
C SER A 534 6.93 23.83 -57.94
N SER A 535 7.26 23.77 -56.66
CA SER A 535 8.22 22.80 -56.10
C SER A 535 7.85 22.24 -54.72
N THR A 536 6.86 22.80 -54.02
CA THR A 536 6.52 22.44 -52.63
C THR A 536 5.15 21.78 -52.58
N SER A 537 5.11 20.52 -52.17
CA SER A 537 3.87 19.79 -51.89
C SER A 537 3.20 20.28 -50.61
N GLY A 538 1.87 20.12 -50.52
CA GLY A 538 1.10 20.55 -49.35
C GLY A 538 -0.01 19.59 -48.96
N ALA A 539 -0.26 19.52 -47.66
CA ALA A 539 -1.40 18.85 -47.05
C ALA A 539 -2.16 19.85 -46.16
N PHE A 540 -3.48 19.78 -46.19
CA PHE A 540 -4.38 20.68 -45.47
C PHE A 540 -5.45 19.86 -44.77
N ARG A 541 -5.58 20.01 -43.46
CA ARG A 541 -6.61 19.34 -42.66
C ARG A 541 -7.75 20.29 -42.33
N PHE A 542 -8.98 19.80 -42.40
CA PHE A 542 -10.15 20.55 -41.95
C PHE A 542 -10.15 20.72 -40.42
N ASP A 543 -10.41 21.94 -39.96
CA ASP A 543 -10.57 22.27 -38.54
C ASP A 543 -12.05 22.48 -38.21
N PRO A 544 -12.70 21.54 -37.50
CA PRO A 544 -14.11 21.68 -37.15
C PRO A 544 -14.38 22.83 -36.18
N GLY A 545 -13.38 23.26 -35.39
CA GLY A 545 -13.54 24.33 -34.40
C GLY A 545 -13.68 25.71 -35.05
N THR A 546 -12.97 25.94 -36.15
CA THR A 546 -13.00 27.21 -36.89
C THR A 546 -13.78 27.13 -38.21
N GLY A 547 -14.05 25.92 -38.70
CA GLY A 547 -14.49 25.68 -40.08
C GLY A 547 -13.40 25.96 -41.12
N GLY A 548 -12.16 26.20 -40.68
CA GLY A 548 -11.01 26.54 -41.52
C GLY A 548 -10.21 25.32 -41.97
N TRP A 549 -9.07 25.60 -42.61
CA TRP A 549 -8.12 24.59 -43.09
C TRP A 549 -6.74 24.89 -42.55
N ILE A 550 -6.16 23.92 -41.86
CA ILE A 550 -4.84 24.01 -41.24
C ILE A 550 -3.82 23.37 -42.19
N SER A 551 -2.79 24.12 -42.58
CA SER A 551 -1.66 23.57 -43.33
C SER A 551 -0.86 22.64 -42.42
N GLU A 552 -0.63 21.41 -42.88
CA GLU A 552 0.24 20.45 -42.22
C GLU A 552 1.59 20.41 -42.94
N ALA A 553 2.67 20.30 -42.17
CA ALA A 553 4.02 20.27 -42.71
C ALA A 553 4.31 18.89 -43.32
N MET A 554 4.61 18.86 -44.62
CA MET A 554 5.14 17.69 -45.30
C MET A 554 6.65 17.53 -44.99
N PRO A 555 7.22 16.31 -45.10
CA PRO A 555 8.65 16.10 -44.93
C PRO A 555 9.50 17.03 -45.82
N SER A 556 10.68 17.43 -45.33
CA SER A 556 11.60 18.29 -46.09
C SER A 556 12.00 17.66 -47.43
N ASN A 557 12.14 18.48 -48.47
CA ASN A 557 12.47 18.06 -49.85
C ASN A 557 11.36 17.26 -50.56
N THR A 558 10.12 17.36 -50.09
CA THR A 558 8.96 16.85 -50.82
C THR A 558 8.71 17.72 -52.06
N THR A 559 8.99 17.18 -53.25
CA THR A 559 8.81 17.85 -54.54
C THR A 559 7.86 17.10 -55.47
N GLY A 560 6.98 17.82 -56.17
CA GLY A 560 6.04 17.27 -57.15
C GLY A 560 4.58 17.37 -56.69
N ASP A 561 3.67 16.95 -57.55
CA ASP A 561 2.25 16.86 -57.19
C ASP A 561 2.04 15.68 -56.23
N ILE A 562 1.38 15.93 -55.11
CA ILE A 562 0.70 14.87 -54.35
C ILE A 562 -0.64 14.66 -55.03
N ARG A 563 -0.86 13.49 -55.59
CA ARG A 563 -1.94 13.15 -56.51
C ARG A 563 -3.13 12.50 -55.83
N GLY A 564 -2.89 11.65 -54.83
CA GLY A 564 -3.91 10.89 -54.11
C GLY A 564 -3.80 11.06 -52.60
N VAL A 565 -4.92 10.93 -51.91
CA VAL A 565 -4.98 10.84 -50.45
C VAL A 565 -6.09 9.89 -50.03
N HIS A 566 -5.81 9.02 -49.06
CA HIS A 566 -6.79 8.16 -48.41
C HIS A 566 -6.68 8.33 -46.90
N VAL A 567 -7.80 8.68 -46.26
CA VAL A 567 -7.88 8.87 -44.81
C VAL A 567 -8.54 7.64 -44.21
N LEU A 568 -7.81 6.98 -43.32
CA LEU A 568 -8.25 5.77 -42.62
C LEU A 568 -9.02 6.14 -41.34
N SER A 569 -8.45 7.07 -40.56
CA SER A 569 -9.02 7.58 -39.32
C SER A 569 -8.57 9.03 -39.06
N ASP A 570 -8.93 9.60 -37.91
CA ASP A 570 -8.39 10.90 -37.47
C ASP A 570 -6.86 10.86 -37.22
N ARG A 571 -6.33 9.66 -36.96
CA ARG A 571 -4.90 9.40 -36.74
C ARG A 571 -4.14 9.06 -38.00
N TYR A 572 -4.69 8.19 -38.85
CA TYR A 572 -3.98 7.61 -39.99
C TYR A 572 -4.52 8.13 -41.33
N ALA A 573 -3.62 8.59 -42.19
CA ALA A 573 -3.90 8.90 -43.58
C ALA A 573 -2.67 8.63 -44.45
N TYR A 574 -2.89 8.41 -45.75
CA TYR A 574 -1.83 8.13 -46.70
C TYR A 574 -1.97 9.06 -47.88
N ALA A 575 -0.84 9.60 -48.34
CA ALA A 575 -0.80 10.49 -49.49
C ALA A 575 0.28 10.05 -50.46
N VAL A 576 -0.02 10.10 -51.75
CA VAL A 576 0.88 9.60 -52.80
C VAL A 576 1.04 10.59 -53.92
N GLY A 577 2.17 10.53 -54.65
CA GLY A 577 2.43 11.50 -55.69
C GLY A 577 3.60 11.19 -56.62
N ASP A 578 4.06 12.25 -57.28
CA ASP A 578 5.18 12.19 -58.22
C ASP A 578 6.47 11.68 -57.56
N ASN A 579 7.40 11.18 -58.38
CA ASN A 579 8.74 10.77 -57.90
C ASN A 579 8.71 9.70 -56.79
N GLY A 580 7.76 8.76 -56.89
CA GLY A 580 7.62 7.58 -56.04
C GLY A 580 7.16 7.91 -54.63
N GLN A 581 6.66 9.13 -54.41
CA GLN A 581 6.36 9.62 -53.08
C GLN A 581 5.13 8.91 -52.51
N VAL A 582 5.33 8.30 -51.34
CA VAL A 582 4.26 7.77 -50.49
C VAL A 582 4.49 8.26 -49.06
N PHE A 583 3.47 8.85 -48.45
CA PHE A 583 3.53 9.41 -47.11
C PHE A 583 2.49 8.75 -46.22
N GLU A 584 2.89 8.50 -44.98
CA GLU A 584 1.98 8.16 -43.88
C GLU A 584 1.81 9.41 -43.01
N ARG A 585 0.58 9.69 -42.61
CA ARG A 585 0.26 10.62 -41.54
C ARG A 585 -0.11 9.80 -40.33
N ALA A 586 0.66 9.93 -39.26
CA ALA A 586 0.34 9.34 -37.96
C ALA A 586 0.23 10.46 -36.92
N MET A 587 -0.92 10.58 -36.26
CA MET A 587 -1.17 11.56 -35.18
C MET A 587 -0.81 13.01 -35.59
N GLY A 588 -1.12 13.40 -36.83
CA GLY A 588 -0.87 14.75 -37.33
C GLY A 588 0.53 15.01 -37.88
N ARG A 589 1.40 14.00 -37.92
CA ARG A 589 2.75 14.11 -38.48
C ARG A 589 2.88 13.28 -39.74
N TRP A 590 3.34 13.90 -40.82
CA TRP A 590 3.67 13.22 -42.07
C TRP A 590 5.09 12.65 -42.05
N THR A 591 5.24 11.40 -42.49
CA THR A 591 6.49 10.66 -42.64
C THR A 591 6.55 10.05 -44.04
N GLN A 592 7.75 10.03 -44.64
CA GLN A 592 7.98 9.41 -45.94
C GLN A 592 8.12 7.90 -45.76
N LEU A 593 7.20 7.12 -46.34
CA LEU A 593 7.35 5.67 -46.51
C LEU A 593 8.37 5.38 -47.63
N PRO A 594 8.89 4.13 -47.74
CA PRO A 594 9.78 3.77 -48.85
C PRO A 594 9.20 4.21 -50.20
N LYS A 595 10.02 4.80 -51.05
CA LYS A 595 9.54 5.30 -52.35
C LYS A 595 9.22 4.15 -53.31
N LEU A 596 8.18 4.33 -54.10
CA LEU A 596 7.85 3.42 -55.19
C LEU A 596 8.74 3.69 -56.41
N ASN A 597 9.46 2.65 -56.81
CA ASN A 597 10.31 2.67 -58.00
C ASN A 597 9.59 2.01 -59.17
N GLN A 598 10.05 2.35 -60.38
CA GLN A 598 9.66 1.66 -61.58
C GLN A 598 10.14 0.20 -61.54
N PRO A 599 9.46 -0.71 -62.24
CA PRO A 599 9.82 -2.13 -62.25
C PRO A 599 11.24 -2.34 -62.73
N ASN A 600 12.00 -3.14 -61.98
CA ASN A 600 13.38 -3.49 -62.32
C ASN A 600 14.30 -2.26 -62.52
N SER A 601 13.98 -1.13 -61.89
CA SER A 601 14.69 0.13 -62.03
C SER A 601 14.83 0.85 -60.68
N SER A 602 15.85 1.68 -60.55
CA SER A 602 16.03 2.59 -59.42
C SER A 602 15.34 3.95 -59.64
N SER A 603 14.76 4.16 -60.82
CA SER A 603 14.00 5.39 -61.14
C SER A 603 12.63 5.34 -60.48
N SER A 604 12.17 6.46 -59.94
CA SER A 604 10.86 6.50 -59.28
C SER A 604 9.69 6.46 -60.28
N ALA A 605 8.63 5.74 -59.93
CA ALA A 605 7.35 5.79 -60.65
C ALA A 605 6.51 6.98 -60.15
N ASN A 606 5.57 7.48 -60.94
CA ASN A 606 4.56 8.40 -60.41
C ASN A 606 3.43 7.57 -59.81
N VAL A 607 3.12 7.84 -58.55
CA VAL A 607 2.03 7.16 -57.83
C VAL A 607 0.79 8.03 -57.97
N LEU A 608 -0.26 7.45 -58.54
CA LEU A 608 -1.42 8.20 -59.04
C LEU A 608 -2.56 8.23 -58.03
N ASP A 609 -2.78 7.14 -57.31
CA ASP A 609 -3.86 7.01 -56.34
C ASP A 609 -3.54 5.95 -55.27
N VAL A 610 -4.23 5.99 -54.13
CA VAL A 610 -3.97 5.15 -52.96
C VAL A 610 -5.26 4.77 -52.23
N VAL A 611 -5.32 3.54 -51.73
CA VAL A 611 -6.32 3.08 -50.77
C VAL A 611 -5.61 2.31 -49.66
N ALA A 612 -6.08 2.42 -48.42
CA ALA A 612 -5.47 1.75 -47.28
C ALA A 612 -6.52 1.20 -46.33
N TYR A 613 -6.20 0.07 -45.71
CA TYR A 613 -7.04 -0.59 -44.71
C TYR A 613 -6.34 -0.78 -43.36
N SER A 614 -5.03 -0.58 -43.34
CA SER A 614 -4.13 -0.70 -42.19
C SER A 614 -2.81 0.01 -42.54
N HIS A 615 -1.97 0.30 -41.54
CA HIS A 615 -0.57 0.69 -41.73
C HIS A 615 0.33 -0.41 -42.34
N LYS A 616 -0.19 -1.63 -42.41
CA LYS A 616 0.38 -2.83 -43.05
C LYS A 616 -0.43 -3.28 -44.27
N ALA A 617 -1.45 -2.53 -44.68
CA ALA A 617 -2.25 -2.86 -45.86
C ALA A 617 -2.58 -1.60 -46.67
N ILE A 618 -1.57 -1.14 -47.42
CA ILE A 618 -1.68 0.04 -48.29
C ILE A 618 -1.50 -0.40 -49.74
N TYR A 619 -2.45 -0.04 -50.59
CA TYR A 619 -2.43 -0.30 -52.02
C TYR A 619 -2.28 1.02 -52.78
N ALA A 620 -1.40 1.03 -53.77
CA ALA A 620 -1.17 2.21 -54.59
C ALA A 620 -1.05 1.83 -56.07
N VAL A 621 -1.55 2.70 -56.95
CA VAL A 621 -1.44 2.51 -58.40
C VAL A 621 -0.44 3.48 -59.01
N THR A 622 0.26 3.02 -60.04
CA THR A 622 1.33 3.79 -60.67
C THR A 622 1.08 4.07 -62.15
N ASN A 623 1.79 5.07 -62.68
CA ASN A 623 1.84 5.37 -64.10
C ASN A 623 2.48 4.26 -64.96
N MET A 624 3.05 3.23 -64.33
CA MET A 624 3.60 2.04 -65.00
C MET A 624 2.56 0.93 -65.18
N GLY A 625 1.36 1.09 -64.61
CA GLY A 625 0.28 0.12 -64.75
C GLY A 625 0.28 -0.97 -63.70
N GLU A 626 0.79 -0.66 -62.50
CA GLU A 626 0.97 -1.62 -61.43
C GLU A 626 0.05 -1.33 -60.26
N VAL A 627 -0.29 -2.38 -59.51
CA VAL A 627 -0.79 -2.24 -58.15
C VAL A 627 0.33 -2.67 -57.21
N ALA A 628 0.84 -1.71 -56.43
CA ALA A 628 1.82 -1.95 -55.38
C ALA A 628 1.11 -2.15 -54.03
N PHE A 629 1.67 -2.99 -53.17
CA PHE A 629 1.18 -3.30 -51.83
C PHE A 629 2.28 -3.14 -50.79
N TYR A 630 2.01 -2.38 -49.73
CA TYR A 630 2.90 -2.21 -48.59
C TYR A 630 2.42 -3.04 -47.40
N ASP A 631 3.29 -3.90 -46.89
CA ASP A 631 3.00 -4.85 -45.80
C ASP A 631 3.43 -4.36 -44.40
N GLY A 632 3.77 -3.08 -44.27
CA GLY A 632 4.34 -2.50 -43.05
C GLY A 632 5.87 -2.49 -43.05
N THR A 633 6.51 -3.29 -43.90
CA THR A 633 7.98 -3.40 -43.98
C THR A 633 8.54 -2.95 -45.32
N GLY A 634 7.82 -3.21 -46.42
CA GLY A 634 8.27 -2.89 -47.77
C GLY A 634 7.17 -3.02 -48.83
N TRP A 635 7.49 -2.59 -50.05
CA TRP A 635 6.58 -2.67 -51.18
C TRP A 635 6.77 -3.98 -51.97
N THR A 636 5.66 -4.57 -52.37
CA THR A 636 5.57 -5.66 -53.34
C THR A 636 4.64 -5.27 -54.48
N ASN A 637 4.81 -5.86 -55.67
CA ASN A 637 3.95 -5.59 -56.84
C ASN A 637 3.08 -6.83 -57.12
N PRO A 638 1.94 -7.00 -56.43
CA PRO A 638 1.03 -8.13 -56.68
C PRO A 638 0.35 -8.11 -58.06
N PHE A 639 0.40 -6.99 -58.78
CA PHE A 639 -0.09 -6.89 -60.15
C PHE A 639 0.84 -6.00 -60.99
N GLU A 640 1.25 -6.52 -62.15
CA GLU A 640 2.02 -5.80 -63.16
C GLU A 640 1.27 -5.80 -64.49
N GLY A 641 0.85 -4.63 -64.94
CA GLY A 641 0.22 -4.39 -66.23
C GLY A 641 1.13 -3.67 -67.22
N THR A 642 0.57 -3.30 -68.37
CA THR A 642 1.28 -2.50 -69.40
C THR A 642 0.63 -1.14 -69.66
N LYS A 643 -0.51 -0.88 -69.01
CA LYS A 643 -1.35 0.30 -69.20
C LYS A 643 -1.45 1.01 -67.87
N THR A 644 -1.30 2.33 -67.89
CA THR A 644 -1.42 3.18 -66.71
C THR A 644 -2.70 2.86 -65.95
N LEU A 645 -2.60 2.71 -64.63
CA LEU A 645 -3.74 2.64 -63.71
C LEU A 645 -3.89 4.01 -63.05
N ASN A 646 -4.96 4.73 -63.36
CA ASN A 646 -5.15 6.12 -62.95
C ASN A 646 -5.74 6.25 -61.55
N SER A 647 -6.60 5.31 -61.14
CA SER A 647 -7.32 5.38 -59.88
C SER A 647 -7.55 4.00 -59.27
N ILE A 648 -7.59 3.94 -57.95
CA ILE A 648 -7.85 2.74 -57.15
C ILE A 648 -8.85 3.10 -56.04
N ASP A 649 -9.83 2.24 -55.83
CA ASP A 649 -10.79 2.41 -54.74
C ASP A 649 -11.27 1.04 -54.23
N GLY A 650 -11.71 1.03 -52.97
CA GLY A 650 -12.28 -0.16 -52.36
C GLY A 650 -12.89 0.13 -51.00
N VAL A 651 -14.19 -0.10 -50.88
CA VAL A 651 -14.92 0.04 -49.60
C VAL A 651 -14.55 -1.00 -48.55
N LEU A 652 -13.99 -2.15 -48.96
CA LEU A 652 -13.61 -3.27 -48.10
C LEU A 652 -12.25 -3.81 -48.54
N PRO A 653 -11.42 -4.35 -47.62
CA PRO A 653 -10.11 -4.89 -47.96
C PRO A 653 -10.20 -6.14 -48.86
N THR A 654 -11.35 -6.82 -48.87
CA THR A 654 -11.68 -7.93 -49.78
C THR A 654 -12.22 -7.46 -51.15
N ARG A 655 -12.39 -6.15 -51.37
CA ARG A 655 -12.97 -5.59 -52.60
C ARG A 655 -12.25 -4.32 -53.02
N ILE A 656 -11.21 -4.50 -53.82
CA ILE A 656 -10.39 -3.41 -54.37
C ILE A 656 -10.45 -3.44 -55.90
N VAL A 657 -10.64 -2.27 -56.51
CA VAL A 657 -10.73 -2.11 -57.95
C VAL A 657 -9.79 -0.98 -58.38
N ALA A 658 -8.99 -1.25 -59.41
CA ALA A 658 -8.17 -0.25 -60.08
C ALA A 658 -8.57 -0.11 -61.55
N ALA A 659 -8.58 1.11 -62.07
CA ALA A 659 -8.95 1.40 -63.45
C ALA A 659 -7.96 2.36 -64.10
N GLY A 660 -7.89 2.32 -65.42
CA GLY A 660 -6.99 3.22 -66.16
C GLY A 660 -7.17 3.22 -67.66
N GLN A 661 -6.06 3.32 -68.38
CA GLN A 661 -6.03 3.55 -69.83
C GLN A 661 -6.53 2.35 -70.65
N ASP A 662 -7.01 2.62 -71.87
CA ASP A 662 -7.51 1.62 -72.81
C ASP A 662 -8.60 0.70 -72.22
N GLY A 663 -9.42 1.24 -71.32
CA GLY A 663 -10.49 0.49 -70.65
C GLY A 663 -9.99 -0.54 -69.63
N THR A 664 -8.73 -0.46 -69.20
CA THR A 664 -8.13 -1.39 -68.24
C THR A 664 -8.88 -1.34 -66.91
N LEU A 665 -9.30 -2.52 -66.44
CA LEU A 665 -9.94 -2.72 -65.14
C LEU A 665 -9.31 -3.93 -64.44
N VAL A 666 -8.82 -3.73 -63.23
CA VAL A 666 -8.15 -4.75 -62.41
C VAL A 666 -8.91 -4.88 -61.10
N ASN A 667 -9.22 -6.10 -60.69
CA ASN A 667 -9.99 -6.38 -59.49
C ASN A 667 -9.24 -7.34 -58.59
N TRP A 668 -9.21 -7.04 -57.28
CA TRP A 668 -8.93 -8.05 -56.27
C TRP A 668 -10.07 -9.09 -56.28
N PRO A 669 -9.76 -10.40 -56.27
CA PRO A 669 -10.75 -11.44 -56.49
C PRO A 669 -11.84 -11.36 -55.43
N LYS A 670 -13.09 -11.49 -55.89
CA LYS A 670 -14.25 -11.60 -55.04
C LYS A 670 -14.23 -13.00 -54.43
N VAL A 671 -14.10 -13.11 -53.11
CA VAL A 671 -14.35 -14.40 -52.44
C VAL A 671 -15.87 -14.52 -52.17
N PRO A 672 -16.49 -15.69 -52.37
CA PRO A 672 -17.93 -15.93 -52.18
C PRO A 672 -18.46 -15.60 -50.80
#